data_AF-A0AAD7P6H1-F1
#
_entry.id   AF-A0AAD7P6H1-F1
#
_cell.length_a   1.000
_cell.length_b   1.000
_cell.length_c   1.000
_cell.angle_alpha   90.00
_cell.angle_beta   90.00
_cell.angle_gamma   90.00
#
_symmetry.space_group_name_H-M   'P 1'
#
loop_
_entity.id
_entity.type
_entity.pdbx_description
1 polymer ?
#
loop_
_entity_poly.entity_id
_entity_poly.type
_entity_poly.pdbx_seq_one_letter_code
_entity_poly.pdbx_strand_id
1 'polypeptide(L)'
;MGDHKSELDRSEDKGDSKQYIYLEKDKKPICQTECLNPPYKLPDRWNCEEIVRKSKINIPSGLPQFSLCPATENQRDLMEWERFLNHLQNFDKVAIAKFELYKFYILPPNEVTAYSQVRVAYWVGEASNLDDRSRDCESSSHLVECTGGSDAPKIGRVPETGEYNHSPCKFSQPRVVKQEPLQKNYAQTDPSYLKTLAHNHSGWIFGGIAELVDNSRDAKATKVDIFIDMIYSKRAGKDIPMLSVIDDGLGMNHREVVKMVCFGHKQPDGDDPDRIGRFGIGFKSGAMRLGRDVLVLTQTANSRSIAFLSQSLNDGKDNVEIPIVSYRRQGQFMEVDTSVQSEVLAKYNLKAIQEFSPFNKYLIGEKAGLFCDHTGTHIFIWNLDEWGSNYYLEWHNGLNGGSSFHHGDILIRSRRIRSRPGQISQQVPLDYSLRSYLEVIFLVPRMKIYVQGSLVRSRPLATSLTKTVVETGIIMEKLAKLTLGFCQLEWEHANCGIFLYWHGRLIEAYKRVGGMGHNGDVGRGVIGVVDVTDLMNDGNGRVWVHNNKQGFQDCEQYLLLEKWLGRKADEYWDSNFDSLKLKKYNCLYKPDQEWVQCDKCRKWRMLSSGFDSTTLPMEWFCYMEPFKGSCRTPEQKAEPGVIIVSAKRSGYDCEQMYNCKYMMDVTNASDASEGNEDDKVADTAEDVRPPVLKRLRKGPIRACKQAS
;
A
#
# COMPACT_ATOMS: atom_id res chain seq x y z
N MET A 1 -47.67 6.89 55.33
CA MET A 1 -48.10 5.54 54.87
C MET A 1 -47.46 5.29 53.53
N GLY A 2 -46.48 4.37 53.49
CA GLY A 2 -45.73 3.99 52.29
C GLY A 2 -44.21 4.12 52.46
N ASP A 3 -43.62 3.22 53.26
CA ASP A 3 -42.18 3.03 53.52
C ASP A 3 -41.39 2.64 52.24
N HIS A 4 -40.07 2.79 52.06
CA HIS A 4 -38.92 2.72 52.98
C HIS A 4 -37.66 3.47 52.44
N LYS A 5 -37.03 4.22 53.36
CA LYS A 5 -35.58 4.44 53.65
C LYS A 5 -34.54 4.84 52.58
N SER A 6 -33.80 5.88 52.97
CA SER A 6 -32.55 6.46 52.48
C SER A 6 -31.28 5.67 52.84
N GLU A 7 -30.29 5.62 51.94
CA GLU A 7 -28.84 5.46 52.19
C GLU A 7 -28.11 6.28 51.09
N LEU A 8 -27.56 7.48 51.35
CA LEU A 8 -26.21 7.81 51.87
C LEU A 8 -25.04 7.21 51.06
N ASP A 9 -24.25 8.12 50.48
CA ASP A 9 -22.88 8.03 49.96
C ASP A 9 -22.34 6.68 49.47
N ARG A 10 -22.05 6.60 48.17
CA ARG A 10 -21.01 5.70 47.64
C ARG A 10 -20.00 6.51 46.83
N SER A 11 -18.93 6.91 47.53
CA SER A 11 -17.63 7.14 46.93
C SER A 11 -17.19 5.86 46.20
N GLU A 12 -17.01 5.93 44.88
CA GLU A 12 -16.43 4.82 44.11
C GLU A 12 -14.96 4.62 44.52
N ASP A 13 -14.74 3.46 45.10
CA ASP A 13 -13.48 2.96 45.62
C ASP A 13 -12.47 2.73 44.48
N LYS A 14 -11.23 3.18 44.66
CA LYS A 14 -10.11 2.86 43.76
C LYS A 14 -9.82 1.37 43.90
N GLY A 15 -10.35 0.55 43.00
CA GLY A 15 -10.03 -0.86 42.94
C GLY A 15 -8.57 -1.09 42.53
N ASP A 16 -7.67 -1.22 43.51
CA ASP A 16 -6.39 -1.94 43.36
C ASP A 16 -6.72 -3.34 42.82
N SER A 17 -6.42 -3.61 41.54
CA SER A 17 -6.59 -4.95 40.99
C SER A 17 -5.52 -5.85 41.63
N LYS A 18 -5.90 -6.59 42.68
CA LYS A 18 -5.04 -7.58 43.33
C LYS A 18 -4.54 -8.59 42.30
N GLN A 19 -3.23 -8.70 42.14
CA GLN A 19 -2.62 -9.68 41.25
C GLN A 19 -2.16 -10.91 42.05
N TYR A 20 -2.56 -12.09 41.60
CA TYR A 20 -2.20 -13.36 42.23
C TYR A 20 -1.24 -14.18 41.37
N ILE A 21 -0.26 -14.83 42.00
CA ILE A 21 0.76 -15.66 41.37
C ILE A 21 0.73 -17.05 42.02
N TYR A 22 0.67 -18.09 41.21
CA TYR A 22 0.74 -19.46 41.69
C TYR A 22 2.17 -19.98 41.60
N LEU A 23 2.84 -20.17 42.74
CA LEU A 23 4.23 -20.62 42.78
C LEU A 23 4.32 -22.15 42.81
N GLU A 24 5.20 -22.73 42.00
CA GLU A 24 5.48 -24.17 41.94
C GLU A 24 6.98 -24.47 41.78
N LYS A 25 7.40 -25.66 42.18
CA LYS A 25 8.74 -26.22 41.92
C LYS A 25 8.59 -27.61 41.33
N ASP A 26 9.19 -27.85 40.15
CA ASP A 26 9.14 -29.15 39.46
C ASP A 26 7.70 -29.68 39.28
N LYS A 27 6.77 -28.78 38.94
CA LYS A 27 5.32 -29.05 38.78
C LYS A 27 4.62 -29.48 40.08
N LYS A 28 5.25 -29.30 41.25
CA LYS A 28 4.61 -29.43 42.56
C LYS A 28 4.22 -28.04 43.07
N PRO A 29 2.94 -27.84 43.45
CA PRO A 29 2.49 -26.55 43.94
C PRO A 29 3.14 -26.21 45.28
N ILE A 30 3.55 -24.96 45.44
CA ILE A 30 4.04 -24.41 46.70
C ILE A 30 2.90 -23.62 47.35
N CYS A 31 2.49 -22.50 46.76
CA CYS A 31 1.45 -21.63 47.32
C CYS A 31 0.93 -20.64 46.27
N GLN A 32 -0.35 -20.27 46.35
CA GLN A 32 -0.86 -19.07 45.71
C GLN A 32 -0.43 -17.85 46.53
N THR A 33 0.12 -16.83 45.87
CA THR A 33 0.61 -15.62 46.51
C THR A 33 -0.07 -14.38 45.92
N GLU A 34 -0.32 -13.38 46.75
CA GLU A 34 -0.70 -12.04 46.33
C GLU A 34 0.58 -11.22 46.11
N CYS A 35 0.62 -10.52 44.98
CA CYS A 35 1.70 -9.62 44.63
C CYS A 35 1.42 -8.22 45.19
N LEU A 36 2.28 -7.76 46.09
CA LEU A 36 2.21 -6.41 46.64
C LEU A 36 3.11 -5.48 45.81
N ASN A 37 2.50 -4.46 45.22
CA ASN A 37 3.13 -3.48 44.31
C ASN A 37 3.72 -4.12 43.03
N PRO A 38 2.90 -4.80 42.21
CA PRO A 38 3.38 -5.36 40.95
C PRO A 38 3.90 -4.24 40.04
N PRO A 39 5.09 -4.37 39.44
CA PRO A 39 5.63 -3.36 38.52
C PRO A 39 4.83 -3.25 37.21
N TYR A 40 4.11 -4.32 36.84
CA TYR A 40 3.23 -4.46 35.67
C TYR A 40 2.45 -5.78 35.82
N LYS A 41 1.60 -6.16 34.86
CA LYS A 41 0.89 -7.45 34.90
C LYS A 41 1.88 -8.62 34.76
N LEU A 42 2.20 -9.27 35.88
CA LEU A 42 3.06 -10.46 35.96
C LEU A 42 2.36 -11.74 35.46
N PRO A 43 3.10 -12.81 35.10
CA PRO A 43 2.51 -14.11 34.82
C PRO A 43 1.85 -14.72 36.07
N ASP A 44 0.66 -15.29 35.92
CA ASP A 44 -0.13 -15.82 37.04
C ASP A 44 0.38 -17.16 37.59
N ARG A 45 1.38 -17.80 36.95
CA ARG A 45 1.99 -19.07 37.38
C ARG A 45 3.50 -19.01 37.27
N TRP A 46 4.22 -19.31 38.34
CA TRP A 46 5.68 -19.21 38.45
C TRP A 46 6.28 -20.57 38.79
N ASN A 47 7.09 -21.12 37.89
CA ASN A 47 7.90 -22.30 38.18
C ASN A 47 9.32 -21.88 38.56
N CYS A 48 9.73 -22.18 39.79
CA CYS A 48 11.09 -21.95 40.27
C CYS A 48 12.05 -22.96 39.62
N GLU A 49 12.59 -22.64 38.44
CA GLU A 49 13.49 -23.52 37.69
C GLU A 49 14.73 -23.92 38.50
N GLU A 50 15.32 -22.95 39.20
CA GLU A 50 16.59 -23.11 39.90
C GLU A 50 16.47 -22.60 41.34
N ILE A 51 17.11 -23.30 42.27
CA ILE A 51 17.29 -22.83 43.66
C ILE A 51 18.78 -22.96 43.98
N VAL A 52 19.48 -21.82 43.93
CA VAL A 52 20.95 -21.75 43.99
C VAL A 52 21.41 -21.02 45.24
N ARG A 53 22.61 -21.34 45.76
CA ARG A 53 23.21 -20.57 46.86
C ARG A 53 23.44 -19.13 46.39
N LYS A 54 23.08 -18.16 47.23
CA LYS A 54 23.24 -16.73 46.98
C LYS A 54 24.69 -16.36 46.63
N SER A 55 25.67 -17.02 47.27
CA SER A 55 27.09 -16.85 46.97
C SER A 55 27.54 -17.35 45.59
N LYS A 56 26.74 -18.18 44.91
CA LYS A 56 27.03 -18.72 43.57
C LYS A 56 26.35 -17.95 42.45
N ILE A 57 25.60 -16.90 42.76
CA ILE A 57 24.89 -16.10 41.77
C ILE A 57 25.21 -14.61 41.97
N ASN A 58 25.60 -13.94 40.89
CA ASN A 58 25.76 -12.50 40.90
C ASN A 58 24.41 -11.85 40.58
N ILE A 59 23.72 -11.35 41.61
CA ILE A 59 22.49 -10.56 41.45
C ILE A 59 22.91 -9.08 41.42
N PRO A 60 22.72 -8.37 40.30
CA PRO A 60 23.09 -6.96 40.19
C PRO A 60 22.55 -6.12 41.36
N SER A 61 23.40 -5.25 41.92
CA SER A 61 22.96 -4.30 42.94
C SER A 61 22.03 -3.26 42.32
N GLY A 62 20.90 -2.98 42.98
CA GLY A 62 19.93 -1.97 42.51
C GLY A 62 18.82 -2.47 41.59
N LEU A 63 18.64 -3.80 41.43
CA LEU A 63 17.47 -4.33 40.74
C LEU A 63 16.17 -3.87 41.43
N PRO A 64 15.12 -3.54 40.65
CA PRO A 64 13.80 -3.23 41.20
C PRO A 64 13.23 -4.44 41.94
N GLN A 65 12.46 -4.16 43.00
CA GLN A 65 11.92 -5.20 43.90
C GLN A 65 10.42 -4.99 44.15
N PHE A 66 9.73 -6.10 44.35
CA PHE A 66 8.36 -6.13 44.89
C PHE A 66 8.25 -7.29 45.88
N SER A 67 7.05 -7.58 46.37
CA SER A 67 6.87 -8.64 47.35
C SER A 67 5.73 -9.60 47.05
N LEU A 68 5.90 -10.84 47.49
CA LEU A 68 4.88 -11.88 47.45
C LEU A 68 4.46 -12.23 48.89
N CYS A 69 3.16 -12.29 49.12
CA CYS A 69 2.56 -12.76 50.37
C CYS A 69 1.69 -13.99 50.09
N PRO A 70 1.67 -15.01 50.96
CA PRO A 70 0.78 -16.15 50.77
C PRO A 70 -0.69 -15.70 50.80
N ALA A 71 -1.46 -16.13 49.81
CA ALA A 71 -2.87 -15.80 49.62
C ALA A 71 -3.69 -17.09 49.50
N THR A 72 -3.57 -17.95 50.51
CA THR A 72 -4.27 -19.24 50.59
C THR A 72 -4.73 -19.49 52.02
N GLU A 73 -5.92 -20.08 52.17
CA GLU A 73 -6.46 -20.56 53.44
C GLU A 73 -6.16 -22.06 53.66
N ASN A 74 -5.57 -22.72 52.65
CA ASN A 74 -5.23 -24.14 52.71
C ASN A 74 -3.99 -24.36 53.59
N GLN A 75 -4.16 -25.06 54.71
CA GLN A 75 -3.07 -25.39 55.64
C GLN A 75 -1.91 -26.11 54.96
N ARG A 76 -2.17 -26.95 53.95
CA ARG A 76 -1.10 -27.62 53.20
C ARG A 76 -0.21 -26.63 52.47
N ASP A 77 -0.80 -25.65 51.79
CA ASP A 77 -0.07 -24.68 50.97
C ASP A 77 0.68 -23.68 51.87
N LEU A 78 0.13 -23.33 53.05
CA LEU A 78 0.84 -22.56 54.07
C LEU A 78 2.05 -23.32 54.63
N MET A 79 1.93 -24.61 54.89
CA MET A 79 3.07 -25.45 55.33
C MET A 79 4.14 -25.58 54.23
N GLU A 80 3.75 -25.74 52.97
CA GLU A 80 4.69 -25.80 51.85
C GLU A 80 5.35 -24.43 51.58
N TRP A 81 4.62 -23.33 51.74
CA TRP A 81 5.18 -21.97 51.73
C TRP A 81 6.24 -21.78 52.81
N GLU A 82 5.93 -22.16 54.06
CA GLU A 82 6.85 -22.08 55.18
C GLU A 82 8.09 -22.96 54.96
N ARG A 83 7.92 -24.19 54.46
CA ARG A 83 9.03 -25.09 54.10
C ARG A 83 9.91 -24.50 53.01
N PHE A 84 9.31 -23.90 51.98
CA PHE A 84 10.02 -23.26 50.89
C PHE A 84 10.86 -22.08 51.39
N LEU A 85 10.27 -21.18 52.20
CA LEU A 85 10.99 -20.04 52.77
C LEU A 85 12.10 -20.46 53.74
N ASN A 86 11.85 -21.47 54.59
CA ASN A 86 12.86 -22.06 55.47
C ASN A 86 14.01 -22.66 54.66
N HIS A 87 13.73 -23.28 53.51
CA HIS A 87 14.78 -23.81 52.64
C HIS A 87 15.65 -22.70 52.04
N LEU A 88 15.05 -21.57 51.64
CA LEU A 88 15.82 -20.42 51.14
C LEU A 88 16.67 -19.79 52.25
N GLN A 89 16.09 -19.58 53.43
CA GLN A 89 16.79 -18.96 54.56
C GLN A 89 17.93 -19.83 55.10
N ASN A 90 17.65 -21.09 55.47
CA ASN A 90 18.62 -21.97 56.16
C ASN A 90 19.85 -22.29 55.30
N PHE A 91 19.71 -22.25 53.99
CA PHE A 91 20.79 -22.57 53.06
C PHE A 91 21.33 -21.35 52.30
N ASP A 92 20.89 -20.14 52.66
CA ASP A 92 21.16 -18.86 51.96
C ASP A 92 21.02 -19.03 50.44
N LYS A 93 19.84 -19.47 50.00
CA LYS A 93 19.52 -19.74 48.60
C LYS A 93 18.52 -18.74 48.04
N VAL A 94 18.61 -18.54 46.74
CA VAL A 94 17.69 -17.73 45.93
C VAL A 94 16.97 -18.66 44.96
N ALA A 95 15.64 -18.57 44.92
CA ALA A 95 14.85 -19.27 43.91
C ALA A 95 14.67 -18.38 42.68
N ILE A 96 14.79 -18.96 41.50
CA ILE A 96 14.79 -18.24 40.22
C ILE A 96 13.63 -18.74 39.37
N ALA A 97 12.78 -17.82 38.94
CA ALA A 97 11.75 -18.06 37.93
C ALA A 97 12.07 -17.21 36.69
N LYS A 98 12.01 -17.82 35.49
CA LYS A 98 12.32 -17.15 34.22
C LYS A 98 11.09 -17.13 33.32
N PHE A 99 10.86 -16.00 32.65
CA PHE A 99 9.77 -15.78 31.71
C PHE A 99 10.24 -14.90 30.56
N GLU A 100 10.46 -15.47 29.38
CA GLU A 100 10.94 -14.71 28.20
C GLU A 100 12.18 -13.85 28.53
N LEU A 101 12.02 -12.54 28.68
CA LEU A 101 13.07 -11.57 29.03
C LEU A 101 13.22 -11.33 30.55
N TYR A 102 12.33 -11.89 31.36
CA TYR A 102 12.26 -11.64 32.79
C TYR A 102 12.95 -12.74 33.58
N LYS A 103 13.75 -12.31 34.57
CA LYS A 103 14.33 -13.19 35.56
C LYS A 103 13.99 -12.68 36.95
N PHE A 104 13.19 -13.45 37.68
CA PHE A 104 12.75 -13.16 39.03
C PHE A 104 13.60 -13.93 40.04
N TYR A 105 14.08 -13.22 41.05
CA TYR A 105 14.93 -13.72 42.13
C TYR A 105 14.17 -13.60 43.44
N ILE A 106 13.63 -14.71 43.92
CA ILE A 106 12.97 -14.78 45.23
C ILE A 106 14.08 -14.91 46.28
N LEU A 107 14.26 -13.84 47.06
CA LEU A 107 15.37 -13.69 48.00
C LEU A 107 15.05 -14.39 49.33
N PRO A 108 16.06 -14.92 50.04
CA PRO A 108 15.84 -15.51 51.35
C PRO A 108 15.33 -14.43 52.33
N PRO A 109 14.25 -14.68 53.08
CA PRO A 109 13.73 -13.74 54.07
C PRO A 109 14.62 -13.70 55.32
N ASN A 110 14.53 -12.62 56.09
CA ASN A 110 15.28 -12.48 57.35
C ASN A 110 14.65 -13.31 58.49
N GLU A 111 13.32 -13.45 58.49
CA GLU A 111 12.54 -14.24 59.45
C GLU A 111 11.44 -15.02 58.72
N VAL A 112 11.26 -16.30 59.04
CA VAL A 112 10.29 -17.19 58.38
C VAL A 112 9.15 -17.55 59.33
N THR A 113 7.94 -17.25 58.89
CA THR A 113 6.66 -17.71 59.43
C THR A 113 5.79 -18.17 58.26
N ALA A 114 4.72 -18.91 58.54
CA ALA A 114 3.75 -19.33 57.51
C ALA A 114 3.10 -18.15 56.74
N TYR A 115 3.20 -16.92 57.24
CA TYR A 115 2.65 -15.71 56.63
C TYR A 115 3.72 -14.72 56.17
N SER A 116 5.00 -15.11 56.20
CA SER A 116 6.09 -14.20 55.86
C SER A 116 6.00 -13.73 54.41
N GLN A 117 6.10 -12.42 54.25
CA GLN A 117 6.28 -11.74 52.97
C GLN A 117 7.71 -11.97 52.47
N VAL A 118 7.85 -12.29 51.18
CA VAL A 118 9.16 -12.49 50.55
C VAL A 118 9.44 -11.43 49.50
N ARG A 119 10.67 -10.94 49.47
CA ARG A 119 11.13 -9.96 48.47
C ARG A 119 11.52 -10.67 47.19
N VAL A 120 11.09 -10.10 46.07
CA VAL A 120 11.46 -10.55 44.73
C VAL A 120 12.20 -9.41 44.04
N ALA A 121 13.48 -9.62 43.76
CA ALA A 121 14.23 -8.76 42.84
C ALA A 121 14.01 -9.28 41.42
N TYR A 122 13.92 -8.40 40.44
CA TYR A 122 13.73 -8.83 39.06
C TYR A 122 14.64 -8.07 38.11
N TRP A 123 15.03 -8.77 37.05
CA TRP A 123 15.79 -8.23 35.94
C TRP A 123 14.99 -8.45 34.65
N VAL A 124 15.03 -7.44 33.78
CA VAL A 124 14.48 -7.50 32.44
C VAL A 124 15.66 -7.44 31.48
N GLY A 125 15.81 -8.45 30.64
CA GLY A 125 16.95 -8.55 29.75
C GLY A 125 16.91 -7.60 28.58
N GLU A 126 18.05 -6.97 28.32
CA GLU A 126 18.40 -6.43 27.02
C GLU A 126 18.75 -7.62 26.10
N ALA A 127 18.22 -7.65 24.88
CA ALA A 127 18.55 -8.69 23.92
C ALA A 127 19.98 -8.49 23.41
N SER A 128 20.96 -9.11 24.06
CA SER A 128 22.31 -9.25 23.48
C SER A 128 23.05 -10.47 24.04
N ASN A 129 23.41 -11.37 23.12
CA ASN A 129 24.53 -12.32 23.11
C ASN A 129 24.90 -13.08 24.39
N LEU A 130 24.53 -14.36 24.43
CA LEU A 130 25.22 -15.40 25.19
C LEU A 130 25.93 -16.33 24.21
N ASP A 131 27.16 -15.96 23.86
CA ASP A 131 28.18 -16.90 23.39
C ASP A 131 29.32 -16.83 24.41
N ASP A 132 29.28 -17.74 25.38
CA ASP A 132 30.40 -17.98 26.29
C ASP A 132 30.64 -19.49 26.35
N ARG A 133 31.38 -19.98 25.36
CA ARG A 133 32.18 -21.20 25.48
C ARG A 133 33.53 -21.02 24.81
N SER A 134 34.51 -20.74 25.67
CA SER A 134 35.86 -21.31 25.68
C SER A 134 36.47 -21.73 24.33
N ARG A 135 37.51 -20.98 23.95
CA ARG A 135 38.57 -21.35 23.01
C ARG A 135 39.10 -22.76 23.29
N ASP A 136 39.24 -23.56 22.24
CA ASP A 136 40.39 -24.45 22.03
C ASP A 136 40.56 -24.79 20.54
N CYS A 137 41.79 -25.13 20.20
CA CYS A 137 42.53 -25.02 18.95
C CYS A 137 42.13 -25.89 17.73
N GLU A 138 42.56 -25.37 16.57
CA GLU A 138 43.28 -26.02 15.45
C GLU A 138 42.58 -26.88 14.36
N SER A 139 42.70 -26.32 13.15
CA SER A 139 43.25 -26.93 11.91
C SER A 139 42.31 -27.41 10.78
N SER A 140 42.55 -26.78 9.61
CA SER A 140 42.66 -27.36 8.24
C SER A 140 41.48 -28.17 7.67
N SER A 141 40.75 -27.62 6.70
CA SER A 141 40.98 -27.73 5.23
C SER A 141 40.26 -28.92 4.57
N HIS A 142 39.39 -28.59 3.61
CA HIS A 142 39.29 -29.14 2.25
C HIS A 142 37.84 -29.34 1.75
N LEU A 143 37.57 -28.59 0.68
CA LEU A 143 36.59 -28.87 -0.35
C LEU A 143 36.83 -30.26 -0.96
N VAL A 144 35.77 -31.08 -1.07
CA VAL A 144 35.62 -32.03 -2.17
C VAL A 144 34.17 -32.02 -2.61
N GLU A 145 34.02 -31.88 -3.91
CA GLU A 145 32.80 -31.77 -4.72
C GLU A 145 32.48 -33.13 -5.35
N CYS A 146 31.23 -33.28 -5.82
CA CYS A 146 30.72 -34.31 -6.75
C CYS A 146 30.50 -35.72 -6.13
N THR A 147 29.37 -36.41 -6.27
CA THR A 147 28.43 -36.73 -7.37
C THR A 147 27.20 -37.39 -6.70
N GLY A 148 25.98 -37.54 -7.21
CA GLY A 148 25.36 -37.51 -8.53
C GLY A 148 24.27 -38.60 -8.56
N GLY A 149 23.01 -38.23 -8.87
CA GLY A 149 21.88 -39.11 -9.27
C GLY A 149 21.29 -40.02 -8.18
N SER A 150 20.03 -40.46 -8.18
CA SER A 150 18.76 -40.17 -8.86
C SER A 150 17.85 -41.36 -8.46
N ASP A 151 16.54 -41.12 -8.40
CA ASP A 151 15.46 -42.12 -8.50
C ASP A 151 15.05 -42.94 -7.26
N ALA A 152 13.90 -42.52 -6.71
CA ALA A 152 12.88 -43.40 -6.12
C ALA A 152 11.96 -43.94 -7.26
N PRO A 153 10.91 -44.76 -7.02
CA PRO A 153 10.53 -45.55 -5.84
C PRO A 153 10.12 -47.01 -6.22
N LYS A 154 9.79 -47.88 -5.23
CA LYS A 154 8.54 -48.69 -5.20
C LYS A 154 8.42 -49.63 -4.00
N ILE A 155 7.15 -49.85 -3.68
CA ILE A 155 6.50 -50.48 -2.52
C ILE A 155 6.58 -52.02 -2.55
N GLY A 156 6.65 -52.61 -1.35
CA GLY A 156 5.84 -53.80 -1.01
C GLY A 156 6.59 -55.03 -0.50
N ARG A 157 6.38 -55.38 0.78
CA ARG A 157 5.60 -56.57 1.22
C ARG A 157 5.92 -56.94 2.67
N VAL A 158 4.85 -57.22 3.40
CA VAL A 158 4.80 -57.91 4.69
C VAL A 158 5.16 -59.39 4.50
N PRO A 159 5.75 -60.03 5.52
CA PRO A 159 5.36 -61.39 5.85
C PRO A 159 4.93 -61.53 7.31
N GLU A 160 3.74 -62.12 7.50
CA GLU A 160 3.28 -62.72 8.75
C GLU A 160 3.67 -64.20 8.79
N THR A 161 4.22 -64.64 9.92
CA THR A 161 4.11 -65.96 10.59
C THR A 161 4.90 -65.79 11.90
N GLY A 162 4.40 -65.85 13.13
CA GLY A 162 3.27 -66.60 13.68
C GLY A 162 3.82 -67.79 14.46
N GLU A 163 4.00 -67.68 15.79
CA GLU A 163 3.80 -68.78 16.74
C GLU A 163 3.79 -68.31 18.21
N TYR A 164 2.86 -68.88 18.96
CA TYR A 164 2.34 -68.47 20.27
C TYR A 164 3.02 -69.20 21.44
N ASN A 165 3.05 -68.58 22.63
CA ASN A 165 2.76 -69.28 23.89
C ASN A 165 2.37 -68.33 25.05
N HIS A 166 1.44 -68.80 25.88
CA HIS A 166 0.56 -68.05 26.78
C HIS A 166 1.08 -67.75 28.21
N SER A 167 0.90 -66.48 28.65
CA SER A 167 0.34 -65.98 29.94
C SER A 167 1.09 -66.18 31.29
N PRO A 168 0.82 -65.38 32.35
CA PRO A 168 0.31 -64.00 32.45
C PRO A 168 1.13 -63.11 33.42
N CYS A 169 1.32 -61.82 33.14
CA CYS A 169 1.67 -60.85 34.19
C CYS A 169 1.25 -59.41 33.87
N LYS A 170 0.27 -58.94 34.66
CA LYS A 170 0.01 -57.56 35.13
C LYS A 170 0.18 -56.41 34.13
N PHE A 171 -0.97 -55.84 33.76
CA PHE A 171 -1.17 -54.51 33.19
C PHE A 171 -0.07 -53.50 33.59
N SER A 172 0.82 -53.18 32.66
CA SER A 172 1.54 -51.92 32.63
C SER A 172 0.88 -51.05 31.56
N GLN A 173 0.24 -49.97 32.01
CA GLN A 173 -0.32 -48.97 31.12
C GLN A 173 0.78 -48.43 30.18
N PRO A 174 0.47 -48.15 28.90
CA PRO A 174 1.44 -47.54 28.01
C PRO A 174 1.89 -46.21 28.61
N ARG A 175 3.21 -46.05 28.79
CA ARG A 175 3.85 -44.78 29.07
C ARG A 175 3.37 -43.79 28.02
N VAL A 176 2.47 -42.89 28.41
CA VAL A 176 2.21 -41.66 27.66
C VAL A 176 3.53 -40.90 27.69
N VAL A 177 4.30 -41.02 26.63
CA VAL A 177 5.38 -40.09 26.31
C VAL A 177 4.67 -38.75 26.15
N LYS A 178 4.70 -37.92 27.20
CA LYS A 178 4.32 -36.52 27.10
C LYS A 178 5.31 -35.90 26.13
N GLN A 179 4.92 -35.75 24.87
CA GLN A 179 5.61 -34.88 23.92
C GLN A 179 5.76 -33.53 24.62
N GLU A 180 6.99 -33.07 24.76
CA GLU A 180 7.26 -31.68 25.15
C GLU A 180 6.47 -30.75 24.22
N PRO A 181 5.92 -29.62 24.70
CA PRO A 181 5.31 -28.66 23.80
C PRO A 181 6.40 -28.20 22.84
N LEU A 182 6.35 -28.69 21.60
CA LEU A 182 7.25 -28.32 20.53
C LEU A 182 7.39 -26.80 20.55
N GLN A 183 8.61 -26.31 20.80
CA GLN A 183 8.92 -24.89 20.78
C GLN A 183 8.48 -24.33 19.43
N LYS A 184 7.44 -23.49 19.45
CA LYS A 184 6.92 -22.88 18.22
C LYS A 184 7.85 -21.73 17.85
N ASN A 185 8.50 -21.84 16.71
CA ASN A 185 9.26 -20.75 16.13
C ASN A 185 8.28 -19.76 15.49
N TYR A 186 8.27 -18.52 15.96
CA TYR A 186 7.55 -17.42 15.32
C TYR A 186 8.51 -16.64 14.43
N ALA A 187 8.02 -16.15 13.29
CA ALA A 187 8.79 -15.27 12.45
C ALA A 187 9.08 -13.96 13.19
N GLN A 188 10.35 -13.57 13.25
CA GLN A 188 10.79 -12.25 13.72
C GLN A 188 11.01 -11.33 12.52
N THR A 189 10.80 -10.03 12.69
CA THR A 189 10.94 -9.05 11.61
C THR A 189 12.11 -8.11 11.91
N ASP A 190 13.26 -8.42 11.32
CA ASP A 190 14.41 -7.53 11.34
C ASP A 190 14.05 -6.18 10.68
N PRO A 191 14.51 -5.02 11.21
CA PRO A 191 14.22 -3.70 10.61
C PRO A 191 14.56 -3.55 9.12
N SER A 192 15.55 -4.28 8.60
CA SER A 192 15.86 -4.29 7.17
C SER A 192 14.70 -4.77 6.31
N TYR A 193 13.73 -5.50 6.89
CA TYR A 193 12.52 -5.92 6.20
C TYR A 193 11.68 -4.74 5.68
N LEU A 194 11.70 -3.59 6.36
CA LEU A 194 11.05 -2.36 5.87
C LEU A 194 11.62 -1.92 4.52
N LYS A 195 12.95 -2.02 4.36
CA LYS A 195 13.64 -1.77 3.09
C LYS A 195 13.33 -2.85 2.05
N THR A 196 13.21 -4.12 2.46
CA THR A 196 12.79 -5.20 1.56
C THR A 196 11.40 -4.94 0.98
N LEU A 197 10.44 -4.46 1.78
CA LEU A 197 9.08 -4.13 1.30
C LEU A 197 9.06 -3.03 0.24
N ALA A 198 9.99 -2.07 0.32
CA ALA A 198 10.14 -1.01 -0.68
C ALA A 198 10.42 -1.57 -2.09
N HIS A 199 11.09 -2.73 -2.19
CA HIS A 199 11.46 -3.31 -3.48
C HIS A 199 10.25 -3.74 -4.32
N ASN A 200 9.07 -3.91 -3.72
CA ASN A 200 7.84 -4.27 -4.41
C ASN A 200 7.45 -3.25 -5.52
N HIS A 201 7.81 -1.97 -5.31
CA HIS A 201 7.58 -0.88 -6.25
C HIS A 201 8.91 -0.29 -6.78
N SER A 202 10.00 -1.04 -6.74
CA SER A 202 11.32 -0.61 -7.23
C SER A 202 11.31 -0.22 -8.71
N GLY A 203 10.59 -0.99 -9.54
CA GLY A 203 10.49 -0.75 -10.97
C GLY A 203 9.73 0.52 -11.37
N TRP A 204 8.84 1.04 -10.51
CA TRP A 204 8.09 2.26 -10.78
C TRP A 204 7.51 2.90 -9.52
N ILE A 205 8.02 4.08 -9.15
CA ILE A 205 7.74 4.74 -7.86
C ILE A 205 6.27 5.17 -7.68
N PHE A 206 5.58 5.53 -8.77
CA PHE A 206 4.16 5.91 -8.70
C PHE A 206 3.26 4.76 -8.28
N GLY A 207 3.69 3.50 -8.44
CA GLY A 207 2.99 2.36 -7.85
C GLY A 207 2.83 2.50 -6.33
N GLY A 208 3.83 3.09 -5.64
CA GLY A 208 3.75 3.35 -4.21
C GLY A 208 2.76 4.46 -3.84
N ILE A 209 2.70 5.54 -4.64
CA ILE A 209 1.67 6.60 -4.46
C ILE A 209 0.28 6.01 -4.72
N ALA A 210 0.16 5.15 -5.73
CA ALA A 210 -1.10 4.53 -6.09
C ALA A 210 -1.68 3.65 -4.98
N GLU A 211 -0.84 2.95 -4.20
CA GLU A 211 -1.29 2.23 -3.00
C GLU A 211 -1.96 3.15 -1.97
N LEU A 212 -1.46 4.37 -1.79
CA LEU A 212 -2.03 5.34 -0.86
C LEU A 212 -3.36 5.91 -1.38
N VAL A 213 -3.44 6.17 -2.69
CA VAL A 213 -4.67 6.61 -3.36
C VAL A 213 -5.75 5.51 -3.34
N ASP A 214 -5.36 4.24 -3.52
CA ASP A 214 -6.24 3.08 -3.40
C ASP A 214 -6.84 3.01 -1.99
N ASN A 215 -6.00 3.15 -0.95
CA ASN A 215 -6.46 3.14 0.44
C ASN A 215 -7.43 4.30 0.75
N SER A 216 -7.20 5.47 0.17
CA SER A 216 -8.11 6.63 0.30
C SER A 216 -9.49 6.31 -0.30
N ARG A 217 -9.52 5.71 -1.50
CA ARG A 217 -10.76 5.27 -2.14
C ARG A 217 -11.48 4.19 -1.33
N ASP A 218 -10.75 3.19 -0.85
CA ASP A 218 -11.31 2.10 -0.02
C ASP A 218 -11.89 2.65 1.30
N ALA A 219 -11.28 3.70 1.86
CA ALA A 219 -11.78 4.45 3.01
C ALA A 219 -12.95 5.40 2.69
N LYS A 220 -13.52 5.30 1.48
CA LYS A 220 -14.66 6.08 0.98
C LYS A 220 -14.41 7.60 0.98
N ALA A 221 -13.15 8.02 0.82
CA ALA A 221 -12.81 9.43 0.66
C ALA A 221 -13.48 10.03 -0.57
N THR A 222 -13.93 11.28 -0.45
CA THR A 222 -14.46 12.07 -1.56
C THR A 222 -13.39 12.92 -2.21
N LYS A 223 -12.30 13.19 -1.49
CA LYS A 223 -11.16 13.99 -1.91
C LYS A 223 -9.84 13.39 -1.37
N VAL A 224 -8.79 13.46 -2.19
CA VAL A 224 -7.41 13.26 -1.76
C VAL A 224 -6.51 14.37 -2.32
N ASP A 225 -5.64 14.93 -1.48
CA ASP A 225 -4.62 15.91 -1.83
C ASP A 225 -3.23 15.27 -1.72
N ILE A 226 -2.42 15.43 -2.77
CA ILE A 226 -1.06 14.89 -2.88
C ILE A 226 -0.11 16.03 -3.22
N PHE A 227 0.86 16.30 -2.36
CA PHE A 227 1.82 17.39 -2.59
C PHE A 227 3.13 17.13 -1.87
N ILE A 228 4.20 17.76 -2.34
CA ILE A 228 5.51 17.74 -1.71
C ILE A 228 5.83 19.17 -1.30
N ASP A 229 6.04 19.37 0.01
CA ASP A 229 6.47 20.62 0.60
C ASP A 229 7.81 20.44 1.32
N MET A 230 8.49 21.55 1.59
CA MET A 230 9.72 21.56 2.38
C MET A 230 9.39 21.71 3.86
N ILE A 231 10.04 20.90 4.70
CA ILE A 231 9.91 20.94 6.16
C ILE A 231 11.27 20.94 6.83
N TYR A 232 11.46 21.78 7.85
CA TYR A 232 12.69 21.80 8.62
C TYR A 232 12.84 20.53 9.46
N SER A 233 13.92 19.78 9.23
CA SER A 233 14.28 18.62 10.04
C SER A 233 15.44 18.98 10.97
N LYS A 234 15.16 18.97 12.27
CA LYS A 234 16.18 19.21 13.32
C LYS A 234 17.34 18.22 13.22
N ARG A 235 17.03 16.95 12.91
CA ARG A 235 18.02 15.87 12.81
C ARG A 235 18.94 16.05 11.59
N ALA A 236 18.39 16.52 10.48
CA ALA A 236 19.17 16.81 9.27
C ALA A 236 19.85 18.18 9.31
N GLY A 237 19.42 19.08 10.20
CA GLY A 237 19.90 20.46 10.29
C GLY A 237 19.51 21.34 9.10
N LYS A 238 18.55 20.90 8.28
CA LYS A 238 18.13 21.57 7.04
C LYS A 238 16.67 21.28 6.71
N ASP A 239 16.13 22.05 5.77
CA ASP A 239 14.85 21.73 5.15
C ASP A 239 14.98 20.48 4.28
N ILE A 240 14.03 19.57 4.41
CA ILE A 240 13.92 18.33 3.66
C ILE A 240 12.54 18.26 2.98
N PRO A 241 12.42 17.60 1.81
CA PRO A 241 11.12 17.41 1.19
C PRO A 241 10.29 16.38 1.95
N MET A 242 8.99 16.64 2.03
CA MET A 242 8.00 15.77 2.64
C MET A 242 6.80 15.60 1.69
N LEU A 243 6.59 14.37 1.24
CA LEU A 243 5.40 13.98 0.50
C LEU A 243 4.23 13.81 1.48
N SER A 244 3.16 14.55 1.23
CA SER A 244 1.91 14.51 2.00
C SER A 244 0.80 13.92 1.16
N VAL A 245 0.05 12.96 1.72
CA VAL A 245 -1.20 12.41 1.15
C VAL A 245 -2.29 12.59 2.20
N ILE A 246 -3.29 13.41 1.87
CA ILE A 246 -4.34 13.84 2.80
C ILE A 246 -5.70 13.47 2.21
N ASP A 247 -6.48 12.63 2.89
CA ASP A 247 -7.82 12.24 2.49
C ASP A 247 -8.88 12.59 3.55
N ASP A 248 -10.12 12.78 3.08
CA ASP A 248 -11.32 13.03 3.89
C ASP A 248 -12.16 11.76 4.13
N GLY A 249 -11.51 10.59 4.11
CA GLY A 249 -12.17 9.30 4.32
C GLY A 249 -12.65 9.09 5.76
N LEU A 250 -13.04 7.86 6.07
CA LEU A 250 -13.60 7.52 7.39
C LEU A 250 -12.59 7.58 8.56
N GLY A 251 -11.29 7.62 8.25
CA GLY A 251 -10.21 7.48 9.23
C GLY A 251 -10.13 6.09 9.84
N MET A 252 -9.28 5.93 10.86
CA MET A 252 -9.04 4.66 11.54
C MET A 252 -9.09 4.81 13.07
N ASN A 253 -9.75 3.86 13.73
CA ASN A 253 -9.64 3.69 15.18
C ASN A 253 -8.33 2.96 15.55
N HIS A 254 -8.03 2.87 16.85
CA HIS A 254 -6.79 2.23 17.32
C HIS A 254 -6.57 0.82 16.75
N ARG A 255 -7.61 -0.02 16.76
CA ARG A 255 -7.54 -1.40 16.26
C ARG A 255 -7.23 -1.44 14.77
N GLU A 256 -7.83 -0.54 14.00
CA GLU A 256 -7.58 -0.40 12.56
C GLU A 256 -6.18 0.12 12.26
N VAL A 257 -5.66 1.07 13.04
CA VAL A 257 -4.28 1.55 12.91
C VAL A 257 -3.26 0.46 13.23
N VAL A 258 -3.47 -0.30 14.30
CA VAL A 258 -2.63 -1.47 14.63
C VAL A 258 -2.66 -2.48 13.48
N LYS A 259 -3.86 -2.83 12.98
CA LYS A 259 -4.03 -3.72 11.82
C LYS A 259 -3.36 -3.16 10.56
N MET A 260 -3.42 -1.84 10.38
CA MET A 260 -2.80 -1.13 9.27
C MET A 260 -1.29 -1.25 9.33
N VAL A 261 -0.64 -1.28 10.49
CA VAL A 261 0.83 -1.43 10.58
C VAL A 261 1.31 -2.89 10.65
N CYS A 262 0.46 -3.84 11.05
CA CYS A 262 0.79 -5.27 11.04
C CYS A 262 1.12 -5.80 9.63
N PHE A 263 2.13 -6.68 9.52
CA PHE A 263 2.51 -7.32 8.26
C PHE A 263 1.59 -8.51 7.95
N GLY A 264 0.65 -8.29 7.03
CA GLY A 264 -0.40 -9.27 6.73
C GLY A 264 -1.49 -9.30 7.80
N HIS A 265 -2.73 -9.44 7.37
CA HIS A 265 -3.86 -9.65 8.26
C HIS A 265 -4.94 -10.46 7.55
N LYS A 266 -5.76 -11.18 8.32
CA LYS A 266 -6.95 -11.84 7.75
C LYS A 266 -7.83 -10.80 7.07
N GLN A 267 -8.14 -11.04 5.80
CA GLN A 267 -9.15 -10.27 5.12
C GLN A 267 -10.51 -10.46 5.82
N PRO A 268 -11.38 -9.45 5.83
CA PRO A 268 -12.75 -9.62 6.29
C PRO A 268 -13.41 -10.78 5.53
N ASP A 269 -14.28 -11.54 6.19
CA ASP A 269 -14.98 -12.68 5.57
C ASP A 269 -15.97 -12.23 4.47
N GLY A 270 -16.30 -10.93 4.39
CA GLY A 270 -17.08 -10.33 3.31
C GLY A 270 -16.19 -9.80 2.18
N ASP A 271 -16.37 -10.33 0.97
CA ASP A 271 -15.79 -9.76 -0.25
C ASP A 271 -16.56 -8.47 -0.60
N ASP A 272 -15.98 -7.31 -0.33
CA ASP A 272 -16.46 -6.05 -0.91
C ASP A 272 -15.97 -6.01 -2.36
N PRO A 273 -16.85 -6.19 -3.36
CA PRO A 273 -16.46 -6.24 -4.76
C PRO A 273 -15.84 -4.93 -5.26
N ASP A 274 -16.05 -3.81 -4.55
CA ASP A 274 -15.50 -2.51 -4.90
C ASP A 274 -14.15 -2.21 -4.22
N ARG A 275 -13.68 -3.10 -3.32
CA ARG A 275 -12.45 -2.91 -2.56
C ARG A 275 -11.21 -3.37 -3.33
N ILE A 276 -10.23 -2.47 -3.43
CA ILE A 276 -8.97 -2.72 -4.15
C ILE A 276 -7.96 -3.44 -3.23
N GLY A 277 -7.89 -3.05 -1.97
CA GLY A 277 -6.92 -3.57 -1.00
C GLY A 277 -7.22 -5.00 -0.55
N ARG A 278 -6.50 -5.99 -1.11
CA ARG A 278 -6.65 -7.42 -0.77
C ARG A 278 -5.42 -8.09 -0.14
N PHE A 279 -4.23 -7.50 -0.25
CA PHE A 279 -2.98 -8.15 0.20
C PHE A 279 -2.55 -7.78 1.63
N GLY A 280 -3.10 -6.71 2.22
CA GLY A 280 -2.76 -6.28 3.58
C GLY A 280 -1.36 -5.66 3.75
N ILE A 281 -0.59 -5.50 2.66
CA ILE A 281 0.78 -4.96 2.67
C ILE A 281 0.96 -3.63 1.92
N GLY A 282 -0.02 -3.22 1.12
CA GLY A 282 0.09 -2.10 0.17
C GLY A 282 0.58 -0.78 0.77
N PHE A 283 0.05 -0.39 1.94
CA PHE A 283 0.54 0.79 2.66
C PHE A 283 2.04 0.71 2.97
N LYS A 284 2.53 -0.41 3.50
CA LYS A 284 3.94 -0.53 3.91
C LYS A 284 4.86 -0.55 2.71
N SER A 285 4.53 -1.35 1.70
CA SER A 285 5.34 -1.44 0.49
C SER A 285 5.37 -0.12 -0.28
N GLY A 286 4.23 0.57 -0.37
CA GLY A 286 4.14 1.86 -1.04
C GLY A 286 4.85 2.96 -0.26
N ALA A 287 4.59 3.09 1.04
CA ALA A 287 5.17 4.15 1.85
C ALA A 287 6.69 3.99 2.03
N MET A 288 7.20 2.77 2.27
CA MET A 288 8.64 2.50 2.37
C MET A 288 9.37 2.62 1.03
N ARG A 289 8.66 2.56 -0.11
CA ARG A 289 9.22 2.89 -1.42
C ARG A 289 9.42 4.39 -1.60
N LEU A 290 8.55 5.21 -1.01
CA LEU A 290 8.52 6.66 -1.23
C LEU A 290 9.52 7.40 -0.34
N GLY A 291 9.77 6.90 0.87
CA GLY A 291 10.77 7.45 1.77
C GLY A 291 11.07 6.51 2.94
N ARG A 292 12.07 6.87 3.73
CA ARG A 292 12.54 6.04 4.85
C ARG A 292 11.64 6.12 6.08
N ASP A 293 10.89 7.21 6.23
CA ASP A 293 10.13 7.48 7.44
C ASP A 293 8.73 8.05 7.12
N VAL A 294 7.73 7.54 7.85
CA VAL A 294 6.32 7.79 7.58
C VAL A 294 5.58 8.04 8.88
N LEU A 295 4.90 9.18 8.99
CA LEU A 295 3.96 9.48 10.06
C LEU A 295 2.54 9.46 9.51
N VAL A 296 1.68 8.65 10.12
CA VAL A 296 0.26 8.60 9.82
C VAL A 296 -0.49 9.24 10.96
N LEU A 297 -1.31 10.24 10.64
CA LEU A 297 -2.26 10.85 11.54
C LEU A 297 -3.66 10.58 11.00
N THR A 298 -4.54 10.01 11.80
CA THR A 298 -5.87 9.60 11.34
C THR A 298 -6.94 9.91 12.39
N GLN A 299 -8.13 10.28 11.93
CA GLN A 299 -9.23 10.69 12.78
C GLN A 299 -10.56 10.07 12.32
N THR A 300 -11.24 9.42 13.25
CA THR A 300 -12.65 9.05 13.14
C THR A 300 -13.51 10.07 13.90
N ALA A 301 -14.84 9.91 13.89
CA ALA A 301 -15.73 10.71 14.70
C ALA A 301 -15.38 10.65 16.20
N ASN A 302 -14.88 9.51 16.69
CA ASN A 302 -14.73 9.24 18.13
C ASN A 302 -13.27 9.04 18.59
N SER A 303 -12.31 8.97 17.68
CA SER A 303 -10.91 8.66 17.99
C SER A 303 -9.93 9.35 17.05
N ARG A 304 -8.70 9.51 17.50
CA ARG A 304 -7.57 9.96 16.68
C ARG A 304 -6.35 9.14 17.04
N SER A 305 -5.56 8.77 16.04
CA SER A 305 -4.34 8.00 16.26
C SER A 305 -3.18 8.56 15.46
N ILE A 306 -1.99 8.45 16.01
CA ILE A 306 -0.72 8.71 15.37
C ILE A 306 0.00 7.37 15.29
N ALA A 307 0.52 7.00 14.12
CA ALA A 307 1.39 5.85 13.95
C ALA A 307 2.66 6.28 13.22
N PHE A 308 3.80 5.78 13.67
CA PHE A 308 5.09 6.17 13.12
C PHE A 308 5.88 4.95 12.65
N LEU A 309 5.95 4.78 11.33
CA LEU A 309 6.67 3.70 10.66
C LEU A 309 7.98 4.28 10.11
N SER A 310 9.10 3.98 10.76
CA SER A 310 10.37 4.65 10.52
C SER A 310 11.53 3.68 10.45
N GLN A 311 12.29 3.74 9.36
CA GLN A 311 13.58 3.05 9.29
C GLN A 311 14.58 3.74 10.23
N SER A 312 14.59 5.07 10.27
CA SER A 312 15.55 5.83 11.07
C SER A 312 15.38 5.72 12.59
N LEU A 313 14.20 5.35 13.07
CA LEU A 313 13.93 4.96 14.47
C LEU A 313 14.41 3.55 14.79
N ASN A 314 14.36 2.66 13.80
CA ASN A 314 14.65 1.24 13.94
C ASN A 314 16.09 0.87 13.52
N ASP A 315 16.88 1.83 13.06
CA ASP A 315 18.31 1.64 12.77
C ASP A 315 19.03 1.11 14.02
N GLY A 316 19.62 -0.09 13.92
CA GLY A 316 20.37 -0.74 15.00
C GLY A 316 19.52 -1.48 16.05
N LYS A 317 18.21 -1.64 15.84
CA LYS A 317 17.34 -2.47 16.69
C LYS A 317 17.24 -3.90 16.17
N ASP A 318 16.94 -4.85 17.04
CA ASP A 318 16.75 -6.26 16.67
C ASP A 318 15.37 -6.55 16.08
N ASN A 319 14.40 -5.67 16.29
CA ASN A 319 13.02 -5.84 15.81
C ASN A 319 12.39 -4.49 15.44
N VAL A 320 11.39 -4.53 14.56
CA VAL A 320 10.64 -3.34 14.15
C VAL A 320 9.74 -2.85 15.28
N GLU A 321 10.03 -1.65 15.78
CA GLU A 321 9.18 -0.88 16.67
C GLU A 321 8.35 0.14 15.88
N ILE A 322 7.06 0.24 16.21
CA ILE A 322 6.13 1.18 15.57
C ILE A 322 5.40 1.94 16.67
N PRO A 323 5.87 3.15 17.04
CA PRO A 323 5.18 3.97 18.01
C PRO A 323 3.76 4.31 17.55
N ILE A 324 2.78 4.02 18.40
CA ILE A 324 1.37 4.39 18.19
C ILE A 324 0.88 5.17 19.40
N VAL A 325 0.18 6.27 19.15
CA VAL A 325 -0.44 7.10 20.18
C VAL A 325 -1.89 7.32 19.80
N SER A 326 -2.81 6.79 20.60
CA SER A 326 -4.24 6.87 20.35
C SER A 326 -4.96 7.71 21.38
N TYR A 327 -5.94 8.45 20.89
CA TYR A 327 -6.78 9.37 21.61
C TYR A 327 -8.25 9.02 21.39
N ARG A 328 -9.06 9.22 22.40
CA ARG A 328 -10.52 9.08 22.38
C ARG A 328 -11.17 10.44 22.58
N ARG A 329 -12.27 10.69 21.89
CA ARG A 329 -13.09 11.89 22.08
C ARG A 329 -13.83 11.79 23.41
N GLN A 330 -13.62 12.79 24.27
CA GLN A 330 -14.35 12.99 25.52
C GLN A 330 -14.91 14.42 25.51
N GLY A 331 -16.23 14.54 25.33
CA GLY A 331 -16.87 15.82 25.08
C GLY A 331 -16.31 16.51 23.84
N GLN A 332 -15.75 17.71 24.00
CA GLN A 332 -15.13 18.48 22.92
C GLN A 332 -13.62 18.24 22.77
N PHE A 333 -13.00 17.43 23.63
CA PHE A 333 -11.56 17.24 23.67
C PHE A 333 -11.16 15.83 23.22
N MET A 334 -9.92 15.71 22.75
CA MET A 334 -9.28 14.43 22.44
C MET A 334 -8.29 14.11 23.56
N GLU A 335 -8.59 13.08 24.34
CA GLU A 335 -7.75 12.63 25.45
C GLU A 335 -7.04 11.32 25.11
N VAL A 336 -5.90 11.05 25.73
CA VAL A 336 -5.18 9.80 25.53
C VAL A 336 -6.09 8.62 25.90
N ASP A 337 -6.23 7.65 25.00
CA ASP A 337 -7.10 6.50 25.23
C ASP A 337 -6.41 5.49 26.17
N THR A 338 -6.67 5.62 27.46
CA THR A 338 -6.09 4.77 28.51
C THR A 338 -6.58 3.33 28.47
N SER A 339 -7.64 3.02 27.71
CA SER A 339 -8.16 1.65 27.57
C SER A 339 -7.37 0.80 26.58
N VAL A 340 -6.58 1.43 25.69
CA VAL A 340 -5.75 0.73 24.69
C VAL A 340 -4.25 0.91 24.90
N GLN A 341 -3.83 1.92 25.68
CA GLN A 341 -2.43 2.18 25.99
C GLN A 341 -2.28 2.88 27.35
N SER A 342 -1.16 2.66 28.05
CA SER A 342 -0.86 3.43 29.27
C SER A 342 -0.39 4.84 28.93
N GLU A 343 -0.58 5.80 29.84
CA GLU A 343 -0.03 7.15 29.66
C GLU A 343 1.49 7.16 29.53
N VAL A 344 2.17 6.24 30.23
CA VAL A 344 3.63 6.11 30.19
C VAL A 344 4.07 5.68 28.79
N LEU A 345 3.39 4.68 28.21
CA LEU A 345 3.65 4.24 26.84
C LEU A 345 3.31 5.34 25.82
N ALA A 346 2.21 6.07 26.03
CA ALA A 346 1.84 7.20 25.19
C ALA A 346 2.93 8.29 25.18
N LYS A 347 3.44 8.65 26.36
CA LYS A 347 4.52 9.64 26.53
C LYS A 347 5.82 9.15 25.90
N TYR A 348 6.17 7.88 26.09
CA TYR A 348 7.34 7.26 25.45
C TYR A 348 7.25 7.31 23.92
N ASN A 349 6.12 6.86 23.36
CA ASN A 349 5.89 6.87 21.91
C ASN A 349 5.89 8.28 21.32
N LEU A 350 5.26 9.26 21.99
CA LEU A 350 5.31 10.66 21.58
C LEU A 350 6.74 11.22 21.60
N LYS A 351 7.54 10.85 22.61
CA LYS A 351 8.94 11.28 22.69
C LYS A 351 9.75 10.71 21.52
N ALA A 352 9.59 9.41 21.23
CA ALA A 352 10.24 8.77 20.09
C ALA A 352 9.86 9.45 18.76
N ILE A 353 8.57 9.76 18.56
CA ILE A 353 8.10 10.50 17.38
C ILE A 353 8.78 11.87 17.28
N GLN A 354 8.84 12.64 18.38
CA GLN A 354 9.43 13.98 18.38
C GLN A 354 10.93 14.00 18.13
N GLU A 355 11.64 12.95 18.54
CA GLU A 355 13.09 12.81 18.39
C GLU A 355 13.47 12.37 16.97
N PHE A 356 12.69 11.45 16.39
CA PHE A 356 13.01 10.80 15.12
C PHE A 356 12.23 11.35 13.91
N SER A 357 11.35 12.34 14.10
CA SER A 357 10.60 12.98 13.01
C SER A 357 10.76 14.51 13.02
N PRO A 358 10.42 15.19 11.90
CA PRO A 358 10.28 16.65 11.87
C PRO A 358 9.14 17.18 12.76
N PHE A 359 8.29 16.31 13.29
CA PHE A 359 7.07 16.66 14.00
C PHE A 359 7.31 16.87 15.50
N ASN A 360 7.25 18.14 15.91
CA ASN A 360 7.12 18.49 17.32
C ASN A 360 5.64 18.50 17.77
N LYS A 361 5.39 18.64 19.08
CA LYS A 361 4.02 18.69 19.64
C LYS A 361 3.11 19.73 18.99
N TYR A 362 3.64 20.90 18.59
CA TYR A 362 2.87 21.96 17.97
C TYR A 362 2.51 21.61 16.52
N LEU A 363 3.45 21.06 15.76
CA LEU A 363 3.19 20.63 14.38
C LEU A 363 2.20 19.48 14.32
N ILE A 364 2.29 18.52 15.26
CA ILE A 364 1.29 17.45 15.40
C ILE A 364 -0.09 18.07 15.68
N GLY A 365 -0.16 19.04 16.61
CA GLY A 365 -1.40 19.76 16.93
C GLY A 365 -1.96 20.54 15.74
N GLU A 366 -1.11 21.23 14.98
CA GLU A 366 -1.47 21.96 13.76
C GLU A 366 -2.07 21.01 12.72
N LYS A 367 -1.37 19.91 12.40
CA LYS A 367 -1.85 18.94 11.40
C LYS A 367 -3.09 18.18 11.87
N ALA A 368 -3.26 18.00 13.18
CA ALA A 368 -4.48 17.43 13.75
C ALA A 368 -5.65 18.43 13.74
N GLY A 369 -5.37 19.73 13.83
CA GLY A 369 -6.37 20.79 13.70
C GLY A 369 -7.01 20.83 12.32
N LEU A 370 -6.29 20.38 11.28
CA LEU A 370 -6.80 20.33 9.90
C LEU A 370 -8.00 19.39 9.70
N PHE A 371 -8.20 18.40 10.57
CA PHE A 371 -9.41 17.57 10.50
C PHE A 371 -10.67 18.35 10.91
N CYS A 372 -10.54 19.37 11.77
CA CYS A 372 -11.69 19.99 12.44
C CYS A 372 -12.60 18.91 13.07
N ASP A 373 -13.89 18.93 12.74
CA ASP A 373 -14.88 17.91 13.13
C ASP A 373 -15.07 16.81 12.08
N HIS A 374 -14.25 16.77 11.05
CA HIS A 374 -14.31 15.78 9.97
C HIS A 374 -13.45 14.54 10.28
N THR A 375 -13.68 13.49 9.51
CA THR A 375 -12.86 12.28 9.51
C THR A 375 -11.84 12.33 8.39
N GLY A 376 -10.79 11.53 8.48
CA GLY A 376 -9.80 11.43 7.41
C GLY A 376 -8.48 10.81 7.85
N THR A 377 -7.53 10.76 6.92
CA THR A 377 -6.16 10.32 7.18
C THR A 377 -5.15 11.23 6.48
N HIS A 378 -4.13 11.65 7.22
CA HIS A 378 -3.00 12.42 6.74
C HIS A 378 -1.73 11.56 6.86
N ILE A 379 -1.07 11.31 5.74
CA ILE A 379 0.15 10.51 5.65
C ILE A 379 1.29 11.45 5.24
N PHE A 380 2.34 11.49 6.05
CA PHE A 380 3.52 12.32 5.83
C PHE A 380 4.74 11.43 5.66
N ILE A 381 5.43 11.55 4.54
CA ILE A 381 6.58 10.72 4.16
C ILE A 381 7.77 11.63 3.90
N TRP A 382 8.89 11.41 4.56
CA TRP A 382 10.12 12.18 4.37
C TRP A 382 11.32 11.25 4.28
N ASN A 383 12.51 11.86 4.16
CA ASN A 383 13.74 11.15 3.77
C ASN A 383 13.47 10.36 2.47
N LEU A 384 12.96 11.11 1.47
CA LEU A 384 12.61 10.61 0.16
C LEU A 384 13.85 10.09 -0.57
N ASP A 385 13.64 9.16 -1.51
CA ASP A 385 14.71 8.57 -2.30
C ASP A 385 15.53 9.64 -3.05
N GLU A 386 16.83 9.63 -2.79
CA GLU A 386 17.81 10.53 -3.41
C GLU A 386 18.26 9.99 -4.78
N TRP A 387 18.52 10.91 -5.71
CA TRP A 387 19.12 10.67 -7.01
C TRP A 387 20.34 11.60 -7.15
N GLY A 388 21.52 11.09 -6.76
CA GLY A 388 22.72 11.91 -6.66
C GLY A 388 22.53 13.03 -5.64
N SER A 389 22.74 14.28 -6.05
CA SER A 389 22.49 15.47 -5.21
C SER A 389 21.03 15.95 -5.19
N ASN A 390 20.14 15.28 -5.94
CA ASN A 390 18.72 15.62 -6.06
C ASN A 390 17.84 14.48 -5.52
N TYR A 391 16.53 14.55 -5.79
CA TYR A 391 15.57 13.49 -5.45
C TYR A 391 15.06 12.76 -6.70
N TYR A 392 14.61 11.52 -6.52
CA TYR A 392 14.01 10.70 -7.58
C TYR A 392 12.74 11.36 -8.15
N LEU A 393 11.98 12.03 -7.28
CA LEU A 393 10.84 12.86 -7.65
C LEU A 393 11.28 14.31 -7.85
N GLU A 394 10.65 14.96 -8.82
CA GLU A 394 10.70 16.39 -9.08
C GLU A 394 9.28 16.93 -8.90
N TRP A 395 9.12 18.14 -8.37
CA TRP A 395 7.80 18.71 -8.16
C TRP A 395 7.75 20.18 -8.52
N HIS A 396 6.61 20.59 -9.07
CA HIS A 396 6.34 21.95 -9.48
C HIS A 396 5.00 22.38 -8.90
N ASN A 397 5.00 23.50 -8.20
CA ASN A 397 3.77 24.09 -7.69
C ASN A 397 2.95 24.66 -8.86
N GLY A 398 1.64 24.53 -8.79
CA GLY A 398 0.76 25.28 -9.69
C GLY A 398 0.85 26.77 -9.36
N LEU A 399 0.74 27.65 -10.36
CA LEU A 399 0.63 29.08 -10.08
C LEU A 399 -0.75 29.37 -9.47
N ASN A 400 -0.77 30.03 -8.32
CA ASN A 400 -2.00 30.55 -7.72
C ASN A 400 -2.48 31.75 -8.55
N GLY A 401 -3.40 31.50 -9.49
CA GLY A 401 -4.03 32.57 -10.27
C GLY A 401 -4.51 32.10 -11.63
N GLY A 402 -5.69 31.47 -11.67
CA GLY A 402 -6.67 31.42 -12.77
C GLY A 402 -6.26 30.99 -14.19
N SER A 403 -4.97 30.93 -14.53
CA SER A 403 -4.50 30.57 -15.87
C SER A 403 -4.34 29.06 -15.98
N SER A 404 -4.96 28.48 -16.99
CA SER A 404 -4.94 27.05 -17.32
C SER A 404 -3.57 26.53 -17.80
N PHE A 405 -2.51 27.34 -17.71
CA PHE A 405 -1.22 27.05 -18.36
C PHE A 405 -0.14 26.54 -17.39
N HIS A 406 -0.35 26.60 -16.07
CA HIS A 406 0.61 26.15 -15.07
C HIS A 406 -0.06 25.28 -13.98
N HIS A 407 -0.44 24.06 -14.36
CA HIS A 407 -0.93 23.05 -13.41
C HIS A 407 0.24 22.41 -12.66
N GLY A 408 0.16 22.35 -11.33
CA GLY A 408 1.18 21.71 -10.51
C GLY A 408 1.28 20.22 -10.79
N ASP A 409 2.48 19.63 -10.67
CA ASP A 409 2.70 18.19 -10.91
C ASP A 409 3.86 17.65 -10.07
N ILE A 410 3.88 16.32 -9.94
CA ILE A 410 5.00 15.54 -9.39
C ILE A 410 5.47 14.61 -10.51
N LEU A 411 6.73 14.76 -10.89
CA LEU A 411 7.36 14.05 -11.98
C LEU A 411 8.40 13.05 -11.48
N ILE A 412 8.56 11.94 -12.18
CA ILE A 412 9.77 11.11 -12.05
C ILE A 412 10.89 11.84 -12.79
N ARG A 413 11.94 12.25 -12.07
CA ARG A 413 13.04 13.07 -12.60
C ARG A 413 13.67 12.49 -13.86
N SER A 414 13.82 11.15 -13.91
CA SER A 414 14.46 10.49 -15.05
C SER A 414 13.67 10.59 -16.35
N ARG A 415 12.35 10.84 -16.28
CA ARG A 415 11.39 10.81 -17.40
C ARG A 415 11.52 9.59 -18.31
N ARG A 416 12.10 8.49 -17.79
CA ARG A 416 12.26 7.24 -18.51
C ARG A 416 10.89 6.60 -18.70
N ILE A 417 10.57 6.30 -19.94
CA ILE A 417 9.37 5.54 -20.31
C ILE A 417 9.56 4.06 -19.99
N ARG A 418 8.47 3.38 -19.69
CA ARG A 418 8.48 1.93 -19.51
C ARG A 418 8.69 1.25 -20.86
N SER A 419 9.49 0.18 -20.87
CA SER A 419 9.73 -0.62 -22.07
C SER A 419 8.48 -1.42 -22.43
N ARG A 420 8.08 -1.36 -23.71
CA ARG A 420 6.96 -2.13 -24.26
C ARG A 420 7.35 -2.65 -25.65
N PRO A 421 6.97 -3.88 -26.04
CA PRO A 421 7.24 -4.40 -27.38
C PRO A 421 6.68 -3.49 -28.48
N GLY A 422 7.45 -3.25 -29.54
CA GLY A 422 7.02 -2.38 -30.64
C GLY A 422 6.89 -0.90 -30.28
N GLN A 423 7.33 -0.44 -29.09
CA GLN A 423 7.23 0.97 -28.73
C GLN A 423 8.22 1.83 -29.53
N ILE A 424 7.67 2.80 -30.28
CA ILE A 424 8.45 3.82 -31.01
C ILE A 424 8.41 5.20 -30.32
N SER A 425 7.34 5.46 -29.56
CA SER A 425 7.17 6.70 -28.81
C SER A 425 8.24 6.88 -27.75
N GLN A 426 8.73 8.11 -27.62
CA GLN A 426 9.54 8.57 -26.50
C GLN A 426 8.74 9.42 -25.51
N GLN A 427 7.45 9.62 -25.76
CA GLN A 427 6.58 10.50 -24.99
C GLN A 427 5.38 9.71 -24.46
N VAL A 428 5.54 9.16 -23.25
CA VAL A 428 4.49 8.49 -22.51
C VAL A 428 4.34 9.18 -21.15
N PRO A 429 3.63 10.33 -21.07
CA PRO A 429 3.49 11.09 -19.82
C PRO A 429 3.00 10.26 -18.64
N LEU A 430 2.13 9.27 -18.89
CA LEU A 430 1.64 8.35 -17.87
C LEU A 430 2.76 7.62 -17.10
N ASP A 431 3.93 7.43 -17.72
CA ASP A 431 5.06 6.76 -17.07
C ASP A 431 5.85 7.66 -16.12
N TYR A 432 5.76 9.00 -16.23
CA TYR A 432 6.60 9.93 -15.48
C TYR A 432 5.91 11.17 -14.93
N SER A 433 4.64 11.45 -15.27
CA SER A 433 3.80 12.52 -14.71
C SER A 433 2.72 11.92 -13.82
N LEU A 434 2.74 12.26 -12.53
CA LEU A 434 1.77 11.74 -11.57
C LEU A 434 0.35 12.17 -11.94
N ARG A 435 0.19 13.44 -12.35
CA ARG A 435 -1.07 13.97 -12.87
C ARG A 435 -1.61 13.11 -14.01
N SER A 436 -0.78 12.87 -15.04
CA SER A 436 -1.18 12.08 -16.22
C SER A 436 -1.60 10.66 -15.85
N TYR A 437 -0.91 10.04 -14.88
CA TYR A 437 -1.28 8.72 -14.38
C TYR A 437 -2.61 8.72 -13.60
N LEU A 438 -2.81 9.68 -12.70
CA LEU A 438 -4.01 9.79 -11.87
C LEU A 438 -5.26 10.21 -12.65
N GLU A 439 -5.12 10.74 -13.87
CA GLU A 439 -6.26 11.01 -14.76
C GLU A 439 -7.02 9.74 -15.15
N VAL A 440 -6.31 8.62 -15.28
CA VAL A 440 -6.85 7.35 -15.80
C VAL A 440 -6.71 6.18 -14.81
N ILE A 441 -6.24 6.43 -13.59
CA ILE A 441 -6.02 5.40 -12.57
C ILE A 441 -7.28 4.59 -12.24
N PHE A 442 -8.46 5.21 -12.34
CA PHE A 442 -9.75 4.58 -12.08
C PHE A 442 -10.62 4.52 -13.34
N LEU A 443 -11.24 3.36 -13.57
CA LEU A 443 -12.12 3.13 -14.71
C LEU A 443 -13.32 4.10 -14.70
N VAL A 444 -13.89 4.30 -13.51
CA VAL A 444 -14.96 5.27 -13.25
C VAL A 444 -14.52 6.18 -12.10
N PRO A 445 -13.94 7.35 -12.38
CA PRO A 445 -13.45 8.24 -11.34
C PRO A 445 -14.62 8.82 -10.53
N ARG A 446 -14.49 8.82 -9.19
CA ARG A 446 -15.49 9.36 -8.24
C ARG A 446 -14.85 10.32 -7.22
N MET A 447 -13.75 9.90 -6.61
CA MET A 447 -12.95 10.72 -5.70
C MET A 447 -12.25 11.86 -6.44
N LYS A 448 -12.25 13.08 -5.91
CA LYS A 448 -11.45 14.20 -6.43
C LYS A 448 -9.99 14.00 -6.02
N ILE A 449 -9.07 14.18 -6.97
CA ILE A 449 -7.64 14.02 -6.73
C ILE A 449 -6.96 15.34 -7.03
N TYR A 450 -6.16 15.85 -6.10
CA TYR A 450 -5.37 17.07 -6.28
C TYR A 450 -3.88 16.71 -6.23
N VAL A 451 -3.11 17.26 -7.17
CA VAL A 451 -1.64 17.15 -7.18
C VAL A 451 -1.06 18.55 -7.17
N GLN A 452 -0.20 18.83 -6.18
CA GLN A 452 0.43 20.14 -5.99
C GLN A 452 -0.58 21.30 -6.03
N GLY A 453 -1.66 21.15 -5.27
CA GLY A 453 -2.76 22.12 -5.15
C GLY A 453 -3.72 22.19 -6.35
N SER A 454 -3.44 21.48 -7.45
CA SER A 454 -4.21 21.56 -8.69
C SER A 454 -5.04 20.29 -8.91
N LEU A 455 -6.36 20.44 -9.13
CA LEU A 455 -7.29 19.34 -9.43
C LEU A 455 -6.82 18.54 -10.65
N VAL A 456 -6.79 17.22 -10.54
CA VAL A 456 -6.55 16.29 -11.65
C VAL A 456 -7.86 16.08 -12.41
N ARG A 457 -7.82 16.22 -13.74
CA ARG A 457 -8.99 16.06 -14.62
C ARG A 457 -9.25 14.58 -14.92
N SER A 458 -9.57 13.81 -13.88
CA SER A 458 -9.86 12.39 -14.03
C SER A 458 -11.06 12.15 -14.93
N ARG A 459 -10.98 11.15 -15.81
CA ARG A 459 -12.02 10.85 -16.81
C ARG A 459 -12.13 9.35 -17.08
N PRO A 460 -13.33 8.82 -17.40
CA PRO A 460 -13.46 7.45 -17.91
C PRO A 460 -12.79 7.36 -19.28
N LEU A 461 -11.64 6.71 -19.38
CA LEU A 461 -10.79 6.69 -20.58
C LEU A 461 -11.58 6.25 -21.84
N ALA A 462 -12.40 5.22 -21.73
CA ALA A 462 -13.22 4.70 -22.83
C ALA A 462 -14.13 5.76 -23.46
N THR A 463 -14.65 6.69 -22.66
CA THR A 463 -15.55 7.76 -23.14
C THR A 463 -14.81 8.89 -23.85
N SER A 464 -13.48 8.96 -23.71
CA SER A 464 -12.67 10.00 -24.34
C SER A 464 -12.14 9.62 -25.73
N LEU A 465 -12.49 8.43 -26.20
CA LEU A 465 -12.08 7.90 -27.50
C LEU A 465 -13.08 8.30 -28.60
N THR A 466 -12.66 8.07 -29.84
CA THR A 466 -13.49 8.29 -31.04
C THR A 466 -13.54 7.06 -31.92
N LYS A 467 -14.54 7.00 -32.81
CA LYS A 467 -14.80 5.82 -33.65
C LYS A 467 -14.90 4.55 -32.79
N THR A 468 -15.53 4.67 -31.64
CA THR A 468 -15.55 3.62 -30.63
C THR A 468 -16.31 2.39 -31.09
N VAL A 469 -15.75 1.21 -30.81
CA VAL A 469 -16.36 -0.10 -31.06
C VAL A 469 -16.33 -0.90 -29.76
N VAL A 470 -17.46 -1.51 -29.42
CA VAL A 470 -17.58 -2.38 -28.24
C VAL A 470 -17.64 -3.83 -28.71
N GLU A 471 -16.66 -4.61 -28.28
CA GLU A 471 -16.55 -6.04 -28.56
C GLU A 471 -16.83 -6.85 -27.29
N THR A 472 -17.63 -7.89 -27.43
CA THR A 472 -17.92 -8.84 -26.33
C THR A 472 -17.42 -10.23 -26.71
N GLY A 473 -16.80 -10.92 -25.77
CA GLY A 473 -16.32 -12.29 -25.95
C GLY A 473 -16.47 -13.09 -24.67
N ILE A 474 -16.51 -14.42 -24.80
CA ILE A 474 -16.47 -15.33 -23.65
C ILE A 474 -15.05 -15.89 -23.57
N ILE A 475 -14.41 -15.72 -22.42
CA ILE A 475 -13.07 -16.22 -22.12
C ILE A 475 -13.17 -17.01 -20.83
N MET A 476 -12.87 -18.31 -20.87
CA MET A 476 -13.02 -19.21 -19.73
C MET A 476 -14.37 -19.05 -19.02
N GLU A 477 -15.46 -19.16 -19.80
CA GLU A 477 -16.86 -19.04 -19.33
C GLU A 477 -17.26 -17.68 -18.76
N LYS A 478 -16.37 -16.69 -18.81
CA LYS A 478 -16.61 -15.33 -18.30
C LYS A 478 -16.73 -14.34 -19.44
N LEU A 479 -17.67 -13.41 -19.29
CA LEU A 479 -17.90 -12.35 -20.27
C LEU A 479 -16.79 -11.30 -20.17
N ALA A 480 -16.05 -11.08 -21.25
CA ALA A 480 -15.13 -9.97 -21.40
C ALA A 480 -15.76 -8.91 -22.32
N LYS A 481 -15.68 -7.65 -21.91
CA LYS A 481 -16.15 -6.49 -22.68
C LYS A 481 -14.99 -5.54 -22.95
N LEU A 482 -14.61 -5.42 -24.22
CA LEU A 482 -13.57 -4.52 -24.69
C LEU A 482 -14.19 -3.32 -25.39
N THR A 483 -13.75 -2.11 -25.02
CA THR A 483 -14.03 -0.91 -25.81
C THR A 483 -12.75 -0.51 -26.54
N LEU A 484 -12.77 -0.48 -27.86
CA LEU A 484 -11.70 0.02 -28.71
C LEU A 484 -12.09 1.38 -29.26
N GLY A 485 -11.11 2.25 -29.46
CA GLY A 485 -11.32 3.54 -30.10
C GLY A 485 -10.01 4.20 -30.45
N PHE A 486 -10.11 5.34 -31.14
CA PHE A 486 -8.99 6.14 -31.59
C PHE A 486 -8.81 7.39 -30.71
N CYS A 487 -7.56 7.73 -30.41
CA CYS A 487 -7.16 8.95 -29.73
C CYS A 487 -6.11 9.69 -30.56
N GLN A 488 -6.43 10.92 -30.96
CA GLN A 488 -5.54 11.76 -31.78
C GLN A 488 -4.25 12.14 -31.05
N LEU A 489 -4.32 12.46 -29.75
CA LEU A 489 -3.14 12.78 -28.95
C LEU A 489 -2.17 11.59 -28.90
N GLU A 490 -2.71 10.39 -28.71
CA GLU A 490 -1.91 9.16 -28.70
C GLU A 490 -1.37 8.85 -30.08
N TRP A 491 -2.11 9.16 -31.15
CA TRP A 491 -1.58 9.10 -32.51
C TRP A 491 -0.38 10.03 -32.68
N GLU A 492 -0.48 11.30 -32.29
CA GLU A 492 0.59 12.28 -32.43
C GLU A 492 1.85 11.85 -31.67
N HIS A 493 1.67 11.34 -30.45
CA HIS A 493 2.77 10.78 -29.65
C HIS A 493 3.24 9.39 -30.09
N ALA A 494 2.61 8.77 -31.10
CA ALA A 494 2.91 7.41 -31.55
C ALA A 494 2.72 6.33 -30.46
N ASN A 495 1.73 6.53 -29.61
CA ASN A 495 1.29 5.61 -28.57
C ASN A 495 0.09 4.77 -29.03
N CYS A 496 -0.05 3.58 -28.46
CA CYS A 496 -1.25 2.76 -28.54
C CYS A 496 -1.21 1.62 -27.52
N GLY A 497 -2.30 0.89 -27.38
CA GLY A 497 -2.38 -0.31 -26.55
C GLY A 497 -3.64 -0.37 -25.70
N ILE A 498 -3.72 -1.44 -24.91
CA ILE A 498 -4.88 -1.77 -24.09
C ILE A 498 -4.63 -1.37 -22.63
N PHE A 499 -5.66 -0.80 -22.00
CA PHE A 499 -5.71 -0.45 -20.59
C PHE A 499 -6.55 -1.52 -19.88
N LEU A 500 -5.90 -2.25 -18.97
CA LEU A 500 -6.47 -3.36 -18.21
C LEU A 500 -6.81 -2.86 -16.79
N TYR A 501 -8.09 -2.88 -16.42
CA TYR A 501 -8.57 -2.50 -15.09
C TYR A 501 -9.00 -3.72 -14.29
N TRP A 502 -8.81 -3.70 -12.97
CA TRP A 502 -9.24 -4.73 -12.02
C TRP A 502 -9.84 -4.05 -10.79
N HIS A 503 -11.06 -4.41 -10.41
CA HIS A 503 -11.94 -3.68 -9.47
C HIS A 503 -12.01 -2.16 -9.76
N GLY A 504 -12.05 -1.82 -11.05
CA GLY A 504 -12.02 -0.43 -11.53
C GLY A 504 -10.71 0.31 -11.26
N ARG A 505 -9.60 -0.38 -10.95
CA ARG A 505 -8.25 0.15 -10.76
C ARG A 505 -7.32 -0.28 -11.90
N LEU A 506 -6.60 0.66 -12.50
CA LEU A 506 -5.68 0.41 -13.62
C LEU A 506 -4.50 -0.49 -13.23
N ILE A 507 -4.34 -1.66 -13.82
CA ILE A 507 -3.22 -2.57 -13.54
C ILE A 507 -2.12 -2.44 -14.59
N GLU A 508 -2.49 -2.41 -15.87
CA GLU A 508 -1.55 -2.22 -16.97
C GLU A 508 -2.08 -1.19 -17.96
N ALA A 509 -1.19 -0.31 -18.40
CA ALA A 509 -1.46 0.75 -19.38
C ALA A 509 -0.63 0.53 -20.64
N TYR A 510 -1.24 0.82 -21.81
CA TYR A 510 -0.63 0.63 -23.13
C TYR A 510 -0.10 -0.80 -23.35
N LYS A 511 -0.83 -1.82 -22.85
CA LYS A 511 -0.47 -3.21 -23.10
C LYS A 511 -0.53 -3.49 -24.60
N ARG A 512 0.56 -4.00 -25.15
CA ARG A 512 0.71 -4.30 -26.58
C ARG A 512 0.15 -5.69 -26.85
N VAL A 513 -0.75 -5.79 -27.81
CA VAL A 513 -1.42 -7.03 -28.22
C VAL A 513 -1.48 -7.11 -29.74
N GLY A 514 -1.56 -8.32 -30.29
CA GLY A 514 -1.65 -8.53 -31.75
C GLY A 514 -0.50 -7.86 -32.51
N GLY A 515 -0.81 -7.24 -33.64
CA GLY A 515 0.16 -6.56 -34.50
C GLY A 515 0.93 -5.41 -33.81
N MET A 516 0.36 -4.78 -32.77
CA MET A 516 0.98 -3.65 -32.04
C MET A 516 2.31 -4.03 -31.38
N GLY A 517 2.48 -5.31 -31.01
CA GLY A 517 3.72 -5.80 -30.37
C GLY A 517 4.88 -5.99 -31.35
N HIS A 518 4.59 -6.12 -32.64
CA HIS A 518 5.57 -6.46 -33.68
C HIS A 518 6.00 -5.26 -34.52
N ASN A 519 5.13 -4.27 -34.71
CA ASN A 519 5.41 -3.06 -35.47
C ASN A 519 4.83 -1.84 -34.75
N GLY A 520 5.67 -0.85 -34.46
CA GLY A 520 5.25 0.34 -33.70
C GLY A 520 4.29 1.28 -34.41
N ASP A 521 4.18 1.20 -35.73
CA ASP A 521 3.15 1.94 -36.46
C ASP A 521 1.78 1.22 -36.47
N VAL A 522 1.77 -0.11 -36.26
CA VAL A 522 0.52 -0.88 -36.25
C VAL A 522 -0.25 -0.56 -34.98
N GLY A 523 -1.50 -0.14 -35.16
CA GLY A 523 -2.38 0.23 -34.07
C GLY A 523 -2.10 1.62 -33.50
N ARG A 524 -1.21 2.43 -34.08
CA ARG A 524 -0.91 3.79 -33.61
C ARG A 524 -2.21 4.57 -33.35
N GLY A 525 -2.31 5.27 -32.21
CA GLY A 525 -3.50 5.99 -31.78
C GLY A 525 -4.68 5.12 -31.33
N VAL A 526 -4.64 3.79 -31.49
CA VAL A 526 -5.68 2.89 -31.01
C VAL A 526 -5.50 2.63 -29.52
N ILE A 527 -6.58 2.84 -28.76
CA ILE A 527 -6.64 2.59 -27.34
C ILE A 527 -7.77 1.59 -27.08
N GLY A 528 -7.47 0.57 -26.29
CA GLY A 528 -8.46 -0.36 -25.77
C GLY A 528 -8.66 -0.17 -24.28
N VAL A 529 -9.88 -0.37 -23.78
CA VAL A 529 -10.21 -0.33 -22.36
C VAL A 529 -11.04 -1.56 -22.01
N VAL A 530 -10.61 -2.29 -21.00
CA VAL A 530 -11.28 -3.51 -20.53
C VAL A 530 -11.18 -3.62 -19.00
N ASP A 531 -12.29 -4.04 -18.39
CA ASP A 531 -12.33 -4.47 -16.99
C ASP A 531 -12.18 -6.00 -16.95
N VAL A 532 -11.14 -6.48 -16.26
CA VAL A 532 -10.79 -7.90 -16.16
C VAL A 532 -11.11 -8.48 -14.78
N THR A 533 -11.87 -7.77 -13.96
CA THR A 533 -12.24 -8.16 -12.58
C THR A 533 -12.75 -9.60 -12.52
N ASP A 534 -13.81 -9.89 -13.26
CA ASP A 534 -14.44 -11.21 -13.23
C ASP A 534 -13.47 -12.27 -13.77
N LEU A 535 -12.74 -11.97 -14.85
CA LEU A 535 -11.82 -12.91 -15.49
C LEU A 535 -10.66 -13.31 -14.57
N MET A 536 -10.11 -12.36 -13.82
CA MET A 536 -8.90 -12.54 -13.00
C MET A 536 -9.17 -12.99 -11.56
N ASN A 537 -10.43 -13.20 -11.18
CA ASN A 537 -10.82 -13.79 -9.91
C ASN A 537 -11.09 -15.29 -10.08
N ASP A 538 -10.39 -16.17 -9.37
CA ASP A 538 -10.56 -17.62 -9.53
C ASP A 538 -11.78 -18.20 -8.77
N GLY A 539 -12.55 -17.36 -8.06
CA GLY A 539 -13.72 -17.77 -7.28
C GLY A 539 -13.39 -18.46 -5.94
N ASN A 540 -12.13 -18.80 -5.69
CA ASN A 540 -11.62 -19.41 -4.45
C ASN A 540 -10.78 -18.42 -3.63
N GLY A 541 -10.83 -17.13 -3.96
CA GLY A 541 -10.08 -16.07 -3.30
C GLY A 541 -8.64 -15.91 -3.78
N ARG A 542 -8.18 -16.65 -4.80
CA ARG A 542 -6.90 -16.34 -5.48
C ARG A 542 -7.15 -15.33 -6.59
N VAL A 543 -6.17 -14.44 -6.73
CA VAL A 543 -6.19 -13.36 -7.70
C VAL A 543 -4.91 -13.44 -8.52
N TRP A 544 -5.04 -13.29 -9.83
CA TRP A 544 -3.91 -13.34 -10.78
C TRP A 544 -3.21 -11.99 -10.98
N VAL A 545 -3.42 -11.03 -10.08
CA VAL A 545 -2.76 -9.71 -10.10
C VAL A 545 -1.53 -9.76 -9.21
N HIS A 546 -0.42 -9.15 -9.66
CA HIS A 546 0.77 -9.02 -8.81
C HIS A 546 0.48 -8.19 -7.56
N ASN A 547 1.18 -8.47 -6.47
CA ASN A 547 1.06 -7.77 -5.19
C ASN A 547 1.35 -6.25 -5.28
N ASN A 548 2.11 -5.79 -6.28
CA ASN A 548 2.38 -4.38 -6.56
C ASN A 548 1.31 -3.70 -7.45
N LYS A 549 0.32 -4.48 -7.92
CA LYS A 549 -0.78 -4.04 -8.79
C LYS A 549 -0.31 -3.37 -10.10
N GLN A 550 0.86 -3.74 -10.62
CA GLN A 550 1.43 -3.20 -11.87
C GLN A 550 1.47 -4.21 -13.03
N GLY A 551 0.85 -5.38 -12.85
CA GLY A 551 0.76 -6.43 -13.86
C GLY A 551 0.02 -7.67 -13.37
N PHE A 552 -0.08 -8.67 -14.25
CA PHE A 552 -0.71 -9.95 -13.98
C PHE A 552 0.32 -11.09 -13.94
N GLN A 553 0.04 -12.09 -13.11
CA GLN A 553 0.77 -13.35 -13.08
C GLN A 553 0.57 -14.10 -14.40
N ASP A 554 1.58 -14.84 -14.82
CA ASP A 554 1.46 -15.70 -16.00
C ASP A 554 0.47 -16.85 -15.71
N CYS A 555 -0.67 -16.83 -16.40
CA CYS A 555 -1.74 -17.80 -16.26
C CYS A 555 -2.54 -17.96 -17.57
N GLU A 556 -3.27 -19.07 -17.67
CA GLU A 556 -4.06 -19.38 -18.86
C GLU A 556 -5.12 -18.30 -19.16
N GLN A 557 -5.78 -17.78 -18.13
CA GLN A 557 -6.77 -16.70 -18.22
C GLN A 557 -6.17 -15.47 -18.92
N TYR A 558 -4.98 -15.04 -18.48
CA TYR A 558 -4.30 -13.87 -19.01
C TYR A 558 -3.80 -14.11 -20.43
N LEU A 559 -3.22 -15.28 -20.72
CA LEU A 559 -2.79 -15.65 -22.07
C LEU A 559 -3.95 -15.66 -23.07
N LEU A 560 -5.09 -16.24 -22.69
CA LEU A 560 -6.28 -16.27 -23.54
C LEU A 560 -6.89 -14.87 -23.74
N LEU A 561 -6.87 -14.03 -22.70
CA LEU A 561 -7.24 -12.62 -22.80
C LEU A 561 -6.35 -11.89 -23.80
N GLU A 562 -5.03 -11.99 -23.69
CA GLU A 562 -4.09 -11.32 -24.61
C GLU A 562 -4.32 -11.74 -26.06
N LYS A 563 -4.54 -13.03 -26.33
CA LYS A 563 -4.86 -13.55 -27.67
C LYS A 563 -6.17 -12.99 -28.20
N TRP A 564 -7.22 -12.93 -27.37
CA TRP A 564 -8.51 -12.38 -27.76
C TRP A 564 -8.43 -10.86 -28.02
N LEU A 565 -7.77 -10.11 -27.13
CA LEU A 565 -7.52 -8.68 -27.28
C LEU A 565 -6.74 -8.38 -28.56
N GLY A 566 -5.70 -9.18 -28.86
CA GLY A 566 -4.89 -9.04 -30.07
C GLY A 566 -5.71 -9.17 -31.35
N ARG A 567 -6.52 -10.24 -31.45
CA ARG A 567 -7.40 -10.45 -32.62
C ARG A 567 -8.38 -9.28 -32.80
N LYS A 568 -9.01 -8.83 -31.71
CA LYS A 568 -9.98 -7.72 -31.76
C LYS A 568 -9.34 -6.37 -32.09
N ALA A 569 -8.14 -6.11 -31.59
CA ALA A 569 -7.39 -4.91 -31.92
C ALA A 569 -6.95 -4.89 -33.40
N ASP A 570 -6.51 -6.03 -33.93
CA ASP A 570 -6.13 -6.17 -35.35
C ASP A 570 -7.35 -6.03 -36.27
N GLU A 571 -8.48 -6.68 -35.95
CA GLU A 571 -9.77 -6.52 -36.65
C GLU A 571 -10.23 -5.05 -36.71
N TYR A 572 -10.13 -4.34 -35.57
CA TYR A 572 -10.47 -2.92 -35.48
C TYR A 572 -9.52 -2.06 -36.33
N TRP A 573 -8.22 -2.31 -36.26
CA TRP A 573 -7.21 -1.58 -37.03
C TRP A 573 -7.45 -1.74 -38.53
N ASP A 574 -7.60 -2.97 -39.03
CA ASP A 574 -7.80 -3.25 -40.45
C ASP A 574 -9.08 -2.60 -40.99
N SER A 575 -10.14 -2.57 -40.17
CA SER A 575 -11.43 -1.97 -40.55
C SER A 575 -11.41 -0.44 -40.57
N ASN A 576 -10.59 0.19 -39.73
CA ASN A 576 -10.62 1.64 -39.50
C ASN A 576 -9.44 2.40 -40.10
N PHE A 577 -8.29 1.76 -40.35
CA PHE A 577 -7.05 2.43 -40.75
C PHE A 577 -7.21 3.25 -42.04
N ASP A 578 -7.71 2.63 -43.11
CA ASP A 578 -7.89 3.28 -44.42
C ASP A 578 -8.94 4.44 -44.37
N SER A 579 -9.76 4.50 -43.31
CA SER A 579 -10.80 5.54 -43.10
C SER A 579 -10.32 6.74 -42.28
N LEU A 580 -9.09 6.73 -41.76
CA LEU A 580 -8.54 7.82 -40.95
C LEU A 580 -8.09 8.99 -41.85
N LYS A 581 -9.04 9.86 -42.22
CA LYS A 581 -8.72 11.17 -42.82
C LYS A 581 -8.16 12.10 -41.74
N LEU A 582 -6.85 12.06 -41.52
CA LEU A 582 -6.16 12.95 -40.59
C LEU A 582 -6.08 14.36 -41.17
N LYS A 583 -6.76 15.33 -40.55
CA LYS A 583 -6.56 16.76 -40.87
C LYS A 583 -5.26 17.22 -40.20
N LYS A 584 -4.34 17.78 -40.97
CA LYS A 584 -3.09 18.36 -40.46
C LYS A 584 -3.37 19.70 -39.79
N TYR A 585 -2.93 19.82 -38.53
CA TYR A 585 -2.91 21.01 -37.66
C TYR A 585 -4.27 21.61 -37.24
N ASN A 586 -4.38 21.90 -35.93
CA ASN A 586 -5.45 22.67 -35.26
C ASN A 586 -6.90 22.17 -35.38
N CYS A 587 -7.15 20.86 -35.35
CA CYS A 587 -8.50 20.36 -35.05
C CYS A 587 -8.64 20.07 -33.55
N LEU A 588 -9.43 20.88 -32.83
CA LEU A 588 -9.98 20.51 -31.52
C LEU A 588 -10.79 19.22 -31.70
N TYR A 589 -10.24 18.09 -31.30
CA TYR A 589 -10.83 16.79 -31.55
C TYR A 589 -11.74 16.39 -30.38
N LYS A 590 -13.03 16.27 -30.66
CA LYS A 590 -14.06 15.96 -29.67
C LYS A 590 -14.29 14.45 -29.62
N PRO A 591 -14.39 13.83 -28.43
CA PRO A 591 -14.74 12.42 -28.29
C PRO A 591 -16.11 12.14 -28.90
N ASP A 592 -16.43 10.87 -29.17
CA ASP A 592 -17.75 10.49 -29.73
C ASP A 592 -18.89 10.99 -28.82
N GLN A 593 -18.62 11.05 -27.52
CA GLN A 593 -19.55 11.51 -26.49
C GLN A 593 -18.79 12.23 -25.39
N GLU A 594 -19.11 13.50 -25.15
CA GLU A 594 -18.51 14.26 -24.05
C GLU A 594 -19.27 14.02 -22.74
N TRP A 595 -18.53 13.92 -21.66
CA TRP A 595 -19.07 13.69 -20.32
C TRP A 595 -18.45 14.66 -19.33
N VAL A 596 -19.23 15.10 -18.35
CA VAL A 596 -18.77 15.91 -17.21
C VAL A 596 -19.18 15.26 -15.90
N GLN A 597 -18.35 15.38 -14.88
CA GLN A 597 -18.68 14.94 -13.53
C GLN A 597 -19.23 16.11 -12.71
N CYS A 598 -20.33 15.88 -12.00
CA CYS A 598 -20.85 16.87 -11.06
C CYS A 598 -20.01 16.94 -9.77
N ASP A 599 -19.59 18.14 -9.36
CA ASP A 599 -18.82 18.38 -8.14
C ASP A 599 -19.60 18.11 -6.85
N LYS A 600 -20.94 18.18 -6.88
CA LYS A 600 -21.80 17.90 -5.72
C LYS A 600 -22.14 16.42 -5.56
N CYS A 601 -22.68 15.79 -6.60
CA CYS A 601 -23.19 14.41 -6.48
C CYS A 601 -22.24 13.35 -7.08
N ARG A 602 -21.13 13.77 -7.68
CA ARG A 602 -20.09 12.92 -8.29
C ARG A 602 -20.60 12.00 -9.42
N LYS A 603 -21.80 12.27 -9.92
CA LYS A 603 -22.41 11.57 -11.05
C LYS A 603 -21.89 12.12 -12.37
N TRP A 604 -21.70 11.24 -13.34
CA TRP A 604 -21.34 11.60 -14.71
C TRP A 604 -22.58 11.97 -15.51
N ARG A 605 -22.48 13.04 -16.30
CA ARG A 605 -23.54 13.57 -17.16
C ARG A 605 -23.03 13.64 -18.59
N MET A 606 -23.81 13.09 -19.51
CA MET A 606 -23.55 13.22 -20.94
C MET A 606 -23.84 14.66 -21.37
N LEU A 607 -22.90 15.26 -22.10
CA LEU A 607 -23.07 16.56 -22.74
C LEU A 607 -23.71 16.38 -24.11
N SER A 608 -24.44 17.39 -24.58
CA SER A 608 -25.03 17.39 -25.91
C SER A 608 -23.95 17.31 -27.00
N SER A 609 -24.27 16.65 -28.11
CA SER A 609 -23.35 16.50 -29.25
C SER A 609 -22.77 17.86 -29.69
N GLY A 610 -21.43 17.96 -29.69
CA GLY A 610 -20.71 19.18 -30.09
C GLY A 610 -20.40 20.17 -28.95
N PHE A 611 -20.80 19.93 -27.71
CA PHE A 611 -20.45 20.80 -26.57
C PHE A 611 -19.04 20.53 -26.05
N ASP A 612 -18.16 21.54 -26.05
CA ASP A 612 -16.76 21.41 -25.62
C ASP A 612 -16.63 21.44 -24.09
N SER A 613 -16.31 20.29 -23.49
CA SER A 613 -16.11 20.13 -22.04
C SER A 613 -14.96 20.98 -21.49
N THR A 614 -13.99 21.41 -22.31
CA THR A 614 -12.88 22.26 -21.87
C THR A 614 -13.30 23.69 -21.53
N THR A 615 -14.47 24.12 -22.04
CA THR A 615 -15.07 25.42 -21.74
C THR A 615 -15.79 25.46 -20.40
N LEU A 616 -16.01 24.30 -19.77
CA LEU A 616 -16.67 24.23 -18.48
C LEU A 616 -15.77 24.76 -17.37
N PRO A 617 -16.37 25.39 -16.34
CA PRO A 617 -15.63 25.77 -15.15
C PRO A 617 -15.00 24.55 -14.48
N MET A 618 -13.93 24.78 -13.72
CA MET A 618 -13.26 23.72 -12.95
C MET A 618 -14.20 23.02 -11.97
N GLU A 619 -15.17 23.76 -11.42
CA GLU A 619 -16.27 23.19 -10.65
C GLU A 619 -17.56 23.29 -11.45
N TRP A 620 -18.18 22.14 -11.70
CA TRP A 620 -19.41 22.03 -12.47
C TRP A 620 -20.50 21.27 -11.70
N PHE A 621 -21.73 21.76 -11.77
CA PHE A 621 -22.86 21.19 -11.05
C PHE A 621 -24.01 20.81 -11.98
N CYS A 622 -24.80 19.79 -11.61
CA CYS A 622 -25.91 19.31 -12.45
C CYS A 622 -26.89 20.42 -12.88
N TYR A 623 -27.08 21.46 -12.06
CA TYR A 623 -28.01 22.55 -12.38
C TYR A 623 -27.45 23.52 -13.45
N MET A 624 -26.17 23.42 -13.79
CA MET A 624 -25.49 24.30 -14.76
C MET A 624 -25.69 23.79 -16.19
N GLU A 625 -25.49 24.70 -17.16
CA GLU A 625 -25.40 24.32 -18.56
C GLU A 625 -24.21 23.39 -18.83
N PRO A 626 -24.34 22.43 -19.76
CA PRO A 626 -25.49 22.20 -20.63
C PRO A 626 -26.55 21.23 -20.08
N PHE A 627 -26.36 20.65 -18.88
CA PHE A 627 -27.30 19.64 -18.35
C PHE A 627 -28.59 20.23 -17.77
N LYS A 628 -28.50 21.35 -17.01
CA LYS A 628 -29.64 22.04 -16.38
C LYS A 628 -30.60 21.10 -15.61
N GLY A 629 -30.07 20.09 -14.93
CA GLY A 629 -30.83 19.05 -14.24
C GLY A 629 -30.59 19.01 -12.72
N SER A 630 -31.07 17.93 -12.09
CA SER A 630 -30.93 17.73 -10.64
C SER A 630 -29.89 16.65 -10.30
N CYS A 631 -29.24 16.80 -9.14
CA CYS A 631 -28.39 15.77 -8.56
C CYS A 631 -29.16 14.47 -8.25
N ARG A 632 -30.50 14.55 -8.11
CA ARG A 632 -31.37 13.39 -7.89
C ARG A 632 -31.55 12.54 -9.14
N THR A 633 -31.39 13.13 -10.34
CA THR A 633 -31.49 12.40 -11.60
C THR A 633 -30.50 11.23 -11.60
N PRO A 634 -30.94 10.01 -11.93
CA PRO A 634 -30.04 8.85 -12.06
C PRO A 634 -28.90 9.13 -13.04
N GLU A 635 -27.74 8.52 -12.80
CA GLU A 635 -26.62 8.62 -13.74
C GLU A 635 -26.97 7.90 -15.05
N GLN A 636 -26.69 8.56 -16.17
CA GLN A 636 -26.86 7.97 -17.49
C GLN A 636 -25.81 6.88 -17.66
N LYS A 637 -26.23 5.70 -18.13
CA LYS A 637 -25.29 4.67 -18.57
C LYS A 637 -24.99 4.92 -20.04
N ALA A 638 -23.72 4.84 -20.45
CA ALA A 638 -23.41 4.75 -21.85
C ALA A 638 -24.12 3.52 -22.42
N GLU A 639 -25.10 3.71 -23.31
CA GLU A 639 -25.80 2.59 -23.91
C GLU A 639 -24.80 1.75 -24.73
N PRO A 640 -24.79 0.41 -24.59
CA PRO A 640 -24.06 -0.44 -25.50
C PRO A 640 -24.64 -0.26 -26.91
N GLY A 641 -23.94 0.47 -27.78
CA GLY A 641 -24.22 0.48 -29.21
C GLY A 641 -25.05 1.63 -29.79
N VAL A 642 -25.10 2.83 -29.20
CA VAL A 642 -25.62 4.00 -29.94
C VAL A 642 -24.55 4.51 -30.90
N ILE A 643 -24.56 3.90 -32.09
CA ILE A 643 -23.97 4.42 -33.31
C ILE A 643 -24.71 5.73 -33.61
N ILE A 644 -24.06 6.90 -33.43
CA ILE A 644 -24.45 8.04 -34.26
C ILE A 644 -23.93 7.68 -35.64
N VAL A 645 -24.80 7.06 -36.45
CA VAL A 645 -24.65 7.10 -37.89
C VAL A 645 -24.65 8.58 -38.17
N SER A 646 -23.48 9.15 -38.46
CA SER A 646 -23.40 10.47 -39.05
C SER A 646 -24.38 10.43 -40.20
N ALA A 647 -25.54 11.10 -40.03
CA ALA A 647 -26.52 11.20 -41.07
C ALA A 647 -25.73 11.60 -42.31
N LYS A 648 -25.85 10.82 -43.38
CA LYS A 648 -25.35 11.19 -44.71
C LYS A 648 -25.64 12.68 -44.83
N ARG A 649 -24.59 13.51 -44.89
CA ARG A 649 -24.79 14.91 -45.24
C ARG A 649 -25.32 14.88 -46.66
N SER A 650 -26.64 14.96 -46.76
CA SER A 650 -27.34 15.45 -47.93
C SER A 650 -26.63 16.73 -48.36
N GLY A 651 -26.32 16.79 -49.65
CA GLY A 651 -25.57 17.88 -50.24
C GLY A 651 -26.13 19.25 -49.87
N TYR A 652 -25.22 20.19 -49.69
CA TYR A 652 -25.46 21.59 -50.01
C TYR A 652 -24.16 22.19 -50.55
N ASP A 653 -24.39 23.07 -51.51
CA ASP A 653 -23.51 23.50 -52.59
C ASP A 653 -22.20 24.14 -52.17
N CYS A 654 -21.23 23.89 -53.05
CA CYS A 654 -20.03 24.67 -53.19
C CYS A 654 -20.41 25.96 -53.93
N GLU A 655 -20.61 27.06 -53.22
CA GLU A 655 -20.54 28.41 -53.82
C GLU A 655 -20.46 29.48 -52.72
N GLN A 656 -19.24 29.97 -52.48
CA GLN A 656 -18.89 31.37 -52.14
C GLN A 656 -17.42 31.42 -51.68
N MET A 657 -16.50 31.21 -52.63
CA MET A 657 -15.23 31.91 -52.62
C MET A 657 -15.41 33.11 -53.54
N TYR A 658 -15.54 34.32 -53.00
CA TYR A 658 -14.98 35.54 -53.60
C TYR A 658 -15.00 36.70 -52.60
N ASN A 659 -13.89 37.42 -52.58
CA ASN A 659 -13.64 38.77 -52.05
C ASN A 659 -13.32 38.93 -50.56
N CYS A 660 -12.02 38.93 -50.26
CA CYS A 660 -11.37 40.18 -49.89
C CYS A 660 -9.87 40.15 -50.21
N LYS A 661 -9.49 40.92 -51.23
CA LYS A 661 -8.12 41.25 -51.63
C LYS A 661 -7.98 42.76 -51.42
N TYR A 662 -7.12 43.22 -50.50
CA TYR A 662 -6.46 44.54 -50.48
C TYR A 662 -5.45 44.52 -49.31
N MET A 663 -4.16 44.35 -49.63
CA MET A 663 -3.08 45.36 -49.61
C MET A 663 -2.63 45.78 -48.22
N MET A 664 -1.40 45.37 -47.87
CA MET A 664 -0.55 46.08 -46.91
C MET A 664 0.42 46.93 -47.73
N ASP A 665 0.21 48.24 -47.72
CA ASP A 665 1.27 49.23 -47.96
C ASP A 665 2.16 49.27 -46.70
N VAL A 666 3.46 49.08 -46.91
CA VAL A 666 4.48 49.35 -45.90
C VAL A 666 5.19 50.62 -46.32
N THR A 667 4.85 51.74 -45.68
CA THR A 667 5.70 52.92 -45.64
C THR A 667 6.77 52.72 -44.59
N ASN A 668 8.04 52.64 -44.99
CA ASN A 668 9.17 53.01 -44.15
C ASN A 668 10.19 53.75 -45.01
N ALA A 669 10.46 55.00 -44.63
CA ALA A 669 11.53 55.84 -45.14
C ALA A 669 12.65 55.92 -44.10
N SER A 670 13.85 56.29 -44.58
CA SER A 670 15.13 56.56 -43.87
C SER A 670 15.88 55.31 -43.38
N ASP A 671 17.17 55.10 -43.60
CA ASP A 671 18.24 55.91 -44.19
C ASP A 671 19.36 55.00 -44.72
N ALA A 672 20.15 55.54 -45.65
CA ALA A 672 21.31 54.92 -46.26
C ALA A 672 22.59 55.14 -45.45
N SER A 673 23.48 54.12 -45.42
CA SER A 673 24.93 54.34 -45.45
C SER A 673 25.69 53.06 -45.81
N GLU A 674 26.70 53.27 -46.65
CA GLU A 674 27.59 52.34 -47.35
C GLU A 674 28.53 51.51 -46.45
N GLY A 675 29.11 50.43 -46.99
CA GLY A 675 30.38 49.89 -46.49
C GLY A 675 30.61 48.37 -46.62
N ASN A 676 31.16 47.97 -47.77
CA ASN A 676 32.06 46.85 -48.11
C ASN A 676 32.33 45.61 -47.20
N GLU A 677 32.46 44.50 -47.93
CA GLU A 677 33.46 43.41 -47.88
C GLU A 677 33.19 42.10 -47.09
N ASP A 678 33.08 41.03 -47.91
CA ASP A 678 33.56 39.64 -47.78
C ASP A 678 33.09 38.74 -46.61
N ASP A 679 32.31 37.68 -46.88
CA ASP A 679 32.85 36.41 -47.39
C ASP A 679 31.76 35.36 -47.71
N LYS A 680 32.07 34.48 -48.66
CA LYS A 680 31.22 33.42 -49.26
C LYS A 680 30.95 32.24 -48.33
N VAL A 681 29.75 31.63 -48.40
CA VAL A 681 29.51 30.21 -48.78
C VAL A 681 28.02 30.05 -49.16
N ALA A 682 27.78 29.40 -50.31
CA ALA A 682 26.48 29.19 -50.92
C ALA A 682 25.66 28.06 -50.25
N ASP A 683 24.35 28.32 -50.12
CA ASP A 683 23.30 27.40 -49.73
C ASP A 683 22.58 26.94 -51.01
N THR A 684 22.59 25.64 -51.31
CA THR A 684 21.70 25.04 -52.32
C THR A 684 20.80 24.04 -51.62
N ALA A 685 19.57 24.48 -51.35
CA ALA A 685 18.47 23.64 -50.91
C ALA A 685 17.96 22.80 -52.10
N GLU A 686 18.11 21.48 -52.02
CA GLU A 686 17.32 20.54 -52.83
C GLU A 686 16.07 20.10 -52.06
N ASP A 687 14.95 20.25 -52.77
CA ASP A 687 13.57 19.97 -52.38
C ASP A 687 13.31 18.46 -52.35
N VAL A 688 13.33 17.82 -51.17
CA VAL A 688 13.03 16.38 -51.02
C VAL A 688 11.56 16.18 -50.62
N ARG A 689 10.74 15.77 -51.60
CA ARG A 689 9.40 15.22 -51.36
C ARG A 689 9.49 13.86 -50.64
N PRO A 690 8.61 13.57 -49.65
CA PRO A 690 8.57 12.25 -49.02
C PRO A 690 7.92 11.18 -49.92
N PRO A 691 8.32 9.91 -49.81
CA PRO A 691 7.87 8.86 -50.72
C PRO A 691 6.45 8.37 -50.41
N VAL A 692 5.69 8.13 -51.48
CA VAL A 692 4.39 7.45 -51.45
C VAL A 692 4.61 5.93 -51.32
N LEU A 693 4.26 5.35 -50.17
CA LEU A 693 4.36 3.90 -49.95
C LEU A 693 3.16 3.17 -50.61
N LYS A 694 3.46 2.35 -51.63
CA LYS A 694 2.50 1.44 -52.26
C LYS A 694 2.44 0.11 -51.50
N ARG A 695 1.20 -0.35 -51.25
CA ARG A 695 0.83 -1.65 -50.66
C ARG A 695 1.42 -2.81 -51.51
N LEU A 696 2.23 -3.69 -50.92
CA LEU A 696 2.65 -4.95 -51.56
C LEU A 696 1.49 -5.97 -51.49
N ARG A 697 0.91 -6.29 -52.65
CA ARG A 697 -0.10 -7.37 -52.77
C ARG A 697 0.58 -8.73 -52.61
N LYS A 698 0.15 -9.53 -51.62
CA LYS A 698 0.52 -10.95 -51.51
C LYS A 698 -0.18 -11.74 -52.62
N GLY A 699 0.59 -12.35 -53.52
CA GLY A 699 0.11 -13.39 -54.44
C GLY A 699 0.03 -14.77 -53.74
N PRO A 700 -0.64 -15.76 -54.34
CA PRO A 700 -0.93 -17.03 -53.68
C PRO A 700 0.31 -17.94 -53.59
N ILE A 701 0.34 -18.74 -52.53
CA ILE A 701 1.45 -19.60 -52.09
C ILE A 701 1.64 -20.77 -53.07
N ARG A 702 2.85 -20.93 -53.64
CA ARG A 702 3.26 -22.13 -54.38
C ARG A 702 3.75 -23.21 -53.40
N ALA A 703 3.20 -24.41 -53.52
CA ALA A 703 3.62 -25.60 -52.79
C ALA A 703 5.01 -26.08 -53.26
N CYS A 704 5.92 -26.33 -52.32
CA CYS A 704 7.21 -26.99 -52.57
C CYS A 704 7.02 -28.51 -52.58
N LYS A 705 7.41 -29.15 -53.68
CA LYS A 705 7.56 -30.61 -53.80
C LYS A 705 8.80 -31.06 -53.02
N GLN A 706 8.65 -32.17 -52.29
CA GLN A 706 9.76 -32.98 -51.79
C GLN A 706 10.57 -33.53 -52.97
N ALA A 707 11.88 -33.57 -52.82
CA ALA A 707 12.74 -34.48 -53.56
C ALA A 707 13.63 -35.22 -52.53
N SER A 708 13.60 -36.54 -52.71
CA SER A 708 14.34 -37.65 -52.10
C SER A 708 15.78 -37.40 -51.72
#